data_AF-A0A2R6JKB9-F1
#
_entry.id   AF-A0A2R6JKB9-F1
#
_cell.length_a   1.000
_cell.length_b   1.000
_cell.length_c   1.000
_cell.angle_alpha   90.00
_cell.angle_beta   90.00
_cell.angle_gamma   90.00
#
_symmetry.space_group_name_H-M   'P 1'
#
loop_
_entity.id
_entity.type
_entity.pdbx_description
1 polymer ?
#
loop_
_entity_poly.entity_id
_entity_poly.type
_entity_poly.pdbx_seq_one_letter_code
_entity_poly.pdbx_strand_id
1 'polypeptide(L)'
;MSVDEIRDQKLVELYHRYIGEPESKRDVYGYWLLLLGSVAGLLGVVVYQVEQAFFPGDFQIREIAIVLSAIGLALALFAIVVLLPVRRRGMQASIVGLAVSFVGIAAFVYVYPQGWYVGTDYSPQIIGVYTVGIGTIVSVAILVPVVTGEKGLLVEPELGLGDDEAPILVGDAQQDAFFTVYETPTNDWTWRVIQRDAVGQSATTTATDTDARLHVESVREKITGAGLLDITTAAFRLYQSESGDWEWSLVTEDGGIVARSDDAYGSRDAIESDVNFLKEETDDASLVEIHGAAFDVYEDEGDRWHWRLIDENHRPLAEGTDVYADETSATDGKDRFVDWVEDPRVLALETIGFELFEDGDEWRWRVIDGDDNRLVTSEAAFDFRGDAENAANDVAGALPRASVIEHGMPGYEVYESARSDEGTGDREAARVADGGAVADHSGGAWTWRLRDRADDIVAVQHGGSADDSDARRGADRARAVVGDADTIEFEGADYEVYPDGDAWRWRLVSADRQVLADSTETFEDRAAAEDAADRVREQALVADLIEFEQAAFQQYESGGEWRWRLIDEDGQVMADSGESYEDKSEVMEGMRTLKENAPDAEVLEIETAAFEIFLTDGDEYAWRLIDDGGKLIAEGTETHPTRSGARDAVDFVSEHVDDAAVRAMESAVFQLVSDEETWGFWLVDTDGRILAESVDDYPTYDDVTSAVDDVRAAGDGATIDTMGTVTVQLRQNAGYHWRLIDRDREPVARGERTYEDREPAEADVRRLVENGADAPVFDVGRGVIWIDRTGDDWQWKLIDADRTELAAGTQTYDSQEAVVDDIETVQALAADAGLMEIETLAFEPYRIEDDDSAQVEASDDRPGDWRWRLIDEDESVLAVSAVSYESREAVDNAIDDARRTTRRASILEIDEVSFEFAERDGGWIWRLIDENGSPIAESVEAHETRQDAREEMLVVKEHAPEGETVVSW
;
A
#
# COMPACT_ATOMS: atom_id res chain seq x y z
N MET A 1 35.20 -20.54 18.26
CA MET A 1 35.84 -20.87 16.96
C MET A 1 35.57 -19.72 16.00
N SER A 2 36.59 -19.14 15.38
CA SER A 2 36.37 -17.93 14.57
C SER A 2 35.64 -18.26 13.25
N VAL A 3 34.79 -17.35 12.75
CA VAL A 3 34.12 -17.51 11.45
C VAL A 3 35.12 -17.78 10.32
N ASP A 4 36.35 -17.25 10.44
CA ASP A 4 37.44 -17.51 9.52
C ASP A 4 37.99 -18.95 9.59
N GLU A 5 38.05 -19.58 10.77
CA GLU A 5 38.44 -20.99 10.91
C GLU A 5 37.40 -21.94 10.31
N ILE A 6 36.11 -21.64 10.53
CA ILE A 6 34.99 -22.43 9.99
C ILE A 6 34.98 -22.34 8.45
N ARG A 7 35.25 -21.14 7.92
CA ARG A 7 35.28 -20.88 6.47
C ARG A 7 36.51 -21.51 5.81
N ASP A 8 37.66 -21.48 6.48
CA ASP A 8 38.88 -22.17 6.06
C ASP A 8 38.68 -23.68 5.99
N GLN A 9 38.07 -24.28 7.02
CA GLN A 9 37.77 -25.71 7.03
C GLN A 9 36.82 -26.11 5.89
N LYS A 10 35.73 -25.36 5.67
CA LYS A 10 34.77 -25.66 4.58
C LYS A 10 35.39 -25.54 3.18
N LEU A 11 36.24 -24.54 2.93
CA LEU A 11 36.90 -24.36 1.64
C LEU A 11 37.93 -25.47 1.35
N VAL A 12 38.62 -25.94 2.39
CA VAL A 12 39.56 -27.07 2.32
C VAL A 12 38.80 -28.38 2.12
N GLU A 13 37.70 -28.61 2.84
CA GLU A 13 36.85 -29.79 2.73
C GLU A 13 36.24 -29.91 1.31
N LEU A 14 35.72 -28.81 0.77
CA LEU A 14 35.18 -28.76 -0.59
C LEU A 14 36.27 -29.01 -1.64
N TYR A 15 37.46 -28.44 -1.47
CA TYR A 15 38.59 -28.71 -2.38
C TYR A 15 38.99 -30.19 -2.35
N HIS A 16 39.09 -30.78 -1.16
CA HIS A 16 39.42 -32.19 -0.97
C HIS A 16 38.38 -33.12 -1.61
N ARG A 17 37.08 -32.80 -1.46
CA ARG A 17 35.96 -33.57 -2.02
C ARG A 17 35.94 -33.60 -3.55
N TYR A 18 36.27 -32.49 -4.21
CA TYR A 18 36.10 -32.35 -5.67
C TYR A 18 37.40 -32.45 -6.48
N ILE A 19 38.57 -32.27 -5.86
CA ILE A 19 39.86 -32.16 -6.58
C ILE A 19 40.92 -33.11 -6.01
N GLY A 20 41.00 -33.26 -4.69
CA GLY A 20 41.94 -34.17 -3.99
C GLY A 20 42.72 -33.51 -2.84
N GLU A 21 43.64 -34.26 -2.21
CA GLU A 21 44.48 -33.77 -1.10
C GLU A 21 45.31 -32.54 -1.49
N PRO A 22 45.17 -31.39 -0.79
CA PRO A 22 45.98 -30.21 -1.06
C PRO A 22 47.39 -30.36 -0.49
N GLU A 23 48.42 -30.13 -1.32
CA GLU A 23 49.82 -30.09 -0.86
C GLU A 23 50.12 -28.83 -0.02
N SER A 24 49.34 -27.76 -0.15
CA SER A 24 49.41 -26.57 0.70
C SER A 24 48.10 -25.75 0.74
N LYS A 25 47.96 -24.88 1.76
CA LYS A 25 46.86 -23.90 1.83
C LYS A 25 46.77 -22.98 0.59
N ARG A 26 47.88 -22.76 -0.12
CA ARG A 26 47.89 -21.88 -1.32
C ARG A 26 47.18 -22.49 -2.51
N ASP A 27 47.13 -23.81 -2.60
CA ASP A 27 46.46 -24.53 -3.68
C ASP A 27 44.94 -24.38 -3.58
N VAL A 28 44.42 -24.39 -2.34
CA VAL A 28 43.00 -24.17 -2.04
C VAL A 28 42.57 -22.75 -2.40
N TYR A 29 43.20 -21.72 -1.83
CA TYR A 29 42.81 -20.33 -2.14
C TYR A 29 43.09 -19.93 -3.58
N GLY A 30 44.21 -20.41 -4.16
CA GLY A 30 44.54 -20.15 -5.55
C GLY A 30 43.51 -20.72 -6.51
N TYR A 31 43.01 -21.93 -6.25
CA TYR A 31 41.96 -22.55 -7.03
C TYR A 31 40.62 -21.78 -6.93
N TRP A 32 40.17 -21.48 -5.71
CA TRP A 32 38.89 -20.76 -5.51
C TRP A 32 38.92 -19.36 -6.10
N LEU A 33 40.06 -18.67 -6.01
CA LEU A 33 40.25 -17.35 -6.62
C LEU A 33 40.25 -17.41 -8.15
N LEU A 34 40.82 -18.48 -8.72
CA LEU A 34 40.79 -18.72 -10.16
C LEU A 34 39.37 -19.02 -10.64
N LEU A 35 38.62 -19.82 -9.89
CA LEU A 35 37.22 -20.13 -10.17
C LEU A 35 36.36 -18.86 -10.12
N LEU A 36 36.47 -18.08 -9.03
CA LEU A 36 35.75 -16.82 -8.86
C LEU A 36 36.04 -15.83 -9.99
N GLY A 37 37.31 -15.63 -10.33
CA GLY A 37 37.70 -14.76 -11.45
C GLY A 37 37.16 -15.24 -12.80
N SER A 38 37.18 -16.55 -13.04
CA SER A 38 36.66 -17.15 -14.28
C SER A 38 35.15 -17.02 -14.40
N VAL A 39 34.41 -17.24 -13.31
CA VAL A 39 32.94 -17.10 -13.25
C VAL A 39 32.55 -15.62 -13.44
N ALA A 40 33.20 -14.69 -12.75
CA ALA A 40 32.94 -13.26 -12.90
C ALA A 40 33.19 -12.77 -14.34
N GLY A 41 34.27 -13.25 -14.97
CA GLY A 41 34.56 -12.96 -16.37
C GLY A 41 33.53 -13.53 -17.34
N LEU A 42 33.09 -14.78 -17.13
CA LEU A 42 32.03 -15.41 -17.93
C LEU A 42 30.70 -14.67 -17.79
N LEU A 43 30.34 -14.28 -16.56
CA LEU A 43 29.13 -13.53 -16.27
C LEU A 43 29.15 -12.16 -16.95
N GLY A 44 30.31 -11.47 -16.95
CA GLY A 44 30.49 -10.25 -17.74
C GLY A 44 30.24 -10.44 -19.24
N VAL A 45 30.70 -11.55 -19.83
CA VAL A 45 30.41 -11.90 -21.23
C VAL A 45 28.92 -12.20 -21.45
N VAL A 46 28.27 -12.92 -20.54
CA VAL A 46 26.83 -13.19 -20.61
C VAL A 46 26.02 -11.89 -20.54
N VAL A 47 26.34 -10.99 -19.61
CA VAL A 47 25.68 -9.69 -19.47
C VAL A 47 25.87 -8.85 -20.74
N TYR A 48 27.05 -8.89 -21.37
CA TYR A 48 27.27 -8.23 -22.66
C TYR A 48 26.38 -8.80 -23.78
N GLN A 49 26.19 -10.13 -23.82
CA GLN A 49 25.32 -10.77 -24.79
C GLN A 49 23.83 -10.45 -24.54
N VAL A 50 23.43 -10.32 -23.27
CA VAL A 50 22.07 -9.90 -22.87
C VAL A 50 21.82 -8.45 -23.29
N GLU A 51 22.77 -7.55 -23.08
CA GLU A 51 22.69 -6.17 -23.58
C GLU A 51 22.47 -6.15 -25.10
N GLN A 52 23.28 -6.89 -25.86
CA GLN A 52 23.16 -6.96 -27.32
C GLN A 52 21.85 -7.57 -27.84
N ALA A 53 21.27 -8.51 -27.09
CA ALA A 53 20.09 -9.25 -27.52
C ALA A 53 18.77 -8.58 -27.11
N PHE A 54 18.71 -7.97 -25.93
CA PHE A 54 17.47 -7.50 -25.31
C PHE A 54 17.46 -6.00 -25.03
N PHE A 55 18.62 -5.38 -24.82
CA PHE A 55 18.73 -3.97 -24.42
C PHE A 55 19.75 -3.21 -25.29
N PRO A 56 19.61 -3.25 -26.63
CA PRO A 56 20.64 -2.73 -27.53
C PRO A 56 20.83 -1.23 -27.34
N GLY A 57 22.03 -0.84 -26.88
CA GLY A 57 22.38 0.55 -26.65
C GLY A 57 22.21 1.01 -25.20
N ASP A 58 21.81 0.13 -24.28
CA ASP A 58 21.81 0.42 -22.84
C ASP A 58 23.24 0.41 -22.29
N PHE A 59 23.71 1.60 -21.91
CA PHE A 59 25.08 1.78 -21.43
C PHE A 59 25.29 1.29 -20.00
N GLN A 60 24.25 1.20 -19.17
CA GLN A 60 24.40 0.75 -17.78
C GLN A 60 24.70 -0.75 -17.75
N ILE A 61 23.95 -1.53 -18.54
CA ILE A 61 24.17 -2.98 -18.64
C ILE A 61 25.54 -3.28 -19.28
N ARG A 62 25.93 -2.48 -20.28
CA ARG A 62 27.25 -2.59 -20.91
C ARG A 62 28.39 -2.23 -19.94
N GLU A 63 28.20 -1.21 -19.09
CA GLU A 63 29.15 -0.84 -18.04
C GLU A 63 29.35 -1.99 -17.04
N ILE A 64 28.26 -2.60 -16.57
CA ILE A 64 28.30 -3.78 -15.69
C ILE A 64 29.06 -4.94 -16.35
N ALA A 65 28.79 -5.23 -17.62
CA ALA A 65 29.50 -6.26 -18.37
C ALA A 65 31.02 -6.03 -18.45
N ILE A 66 31.44 -4.77 -18.70
CA ILE A 66 32.85 -4.38 -18.79
C ILE A 66 33.53 -4.48 -17.42
N VAL A 67 32.88 -3.98 -16.36
CA VAL A 67 33.41 -4.02 -14.99
C VAL A 67 33.59 -5.46 -14.52
N LEU A 68 32.59 -6.31 -14.69
CA LEU A 68 32.66 -7.74 -14.32
C LEU A 68 33.77 -8.47 -15.08
N SER A 69 33.91 -8.20 -16.39
CA SER A 69 34.98 -8.78 -17.21
C SER A 69 36.38 -8.34 -16.75
N ALA A 70 36.54 -7.07 -16.37
CA ALA A 70 37.80 -6.52 -15.88
C ALA A 70 38.17 -7.09 -14.49
N ILE A 71 37.22 -7.16 -13.57
CA ILE A 71 37.40 -7.78 -12.25
C ILE A 71 37.79 -9.25 -12.41
N GLY A 72 37.06 -9.99 -13.25
CA GLY A 72 37.30 -11.41 -13.50
C GLY A 72 38.71 -11.66 -14.04
N LEU A 73 39.16 -10.87 -15.02
CA LEU A 73 40.51 -10.98 -15.58
C LEU A 73 41.60 -10.69 -14.54
N ALA A 74 41.45 -9.64 -13.72
CA ALA A 74 42.43 -9.26 -12.71
C ALA A 74 42.57 -10.34 -11.62
N LEU A 75 41.44 -10.90 -11.14
CA LEU A 75 41.42 -11.98 -10.16
C LEU A 75 41.99 -13.29 -10.72
N ALA A 76 41.65 -13.66 -11.95
CA ALA A 76 42.16 -14.89 -12.57
C ALA A 76 43.69 -14.85 -12.76
N LEU A 77 44.25 -13.71 -13.17
CA LEU A 77 45.70 -13.54 -13.30
C LEU A 77 46.41 -13.51 -11.94
N PHE A 78 45.78 -12.92 -10.92
CA PHE A 78 46.31 -12.93 -9.56
C PHE A 78 46.30 -14.35 -8.96
N ALA A 79 45.23 -15.12 -9.21
CA ALA A 79 45.12 -16.52 -8.78
C ALA A 79 46.25 -17.40 -9.34
N ILE A 80 46.63 -17.19 -10.60
CA ILE A 80 47.80 -17.87 -11.20
C ILE A 80 49.08 -17.57 -10.41
N VAL A 81 49.25 -16.34 -9.91
CA VAL A 81 50.43 -16.00 -9.08
C VAL A 81 50.36 -16.67 -7.70
N VAL A 82 49.17 -16.81 -7.11
CA VAL A 82 48.96 -17.53 -5.83
C VAL A 82 49.32 -19.01 -5.95
N LEU A 83 48.99 -19.64 -7.09
CA LEU A 83 49.33 -21.03 -7.41
C LEU A 83 50.81 -21.26 -7.77
N LEU A 84 51.57 -20.20 -8.03
CA LEU A 84 53.00 -20.30 -8.29
C LEU A 84 53.81 -20.20 -6.98
N PRO A 85 54.97 -20.87 -6.87
CA PRO A 85 55.83 -20.81 -5.70
C PRO A 85 56.62 -19.48 -5.63
N VAL A 86 55.91 -18.36 -5.48
CA VAL A 86 56.47 -17.01 -5.50
C VAL A 86 56.89 -16.57 -4.09
N ARG A 87 58.03 -15.89 -3.98
CA ARG A 87 58.51 -15.30 -2.72
C ARG A 87 57.57 -14.20 -2.22
N ARG A 88 57.56 -13.94 -0.91
CA ARG A 88 56.72 -12.90 -0.25
C ARG A 88 56.73 -11.54 -0.95
N ARG A 89 57.87 -11.10 -1.50
CA ARG A 89 58.00 -9.83 -2.25
C ARG A 89 57.29 -9.85 -3.60
N GLY A 90 57.28 -10.99 -4.29
CA GLY A 90 56.52 -11.14 -5.54
C GLY A 90 55.02 -11.20 -5.28
N MET A 91 54.59 -11.84 -4.19
CA MET A 91 53.19 -11.81 -3.75
C MET A 91 52.72 -10.40 -3.42
N GLN A 92 53.52 -9.64 -2.65
CA GLN A 92 53.24 -8.23 -2.34
C GLN A 92 53.17 -7.36 -3.61
N ALA A 93 54.05 -7.57 -4.59
CA ALA A 93 54.01 -6.86 -5.86
C ALA A 93 52.73 -7.16 -6.67
N SER A 94 52.27 -8.41 -6.66
CA SER A 94 51.01 -8.79 -7.33
C SER A 94 49.77 -8.27 -6.62
N ILE A 95 49.77 -8.20 -5.28
CA ILE A 95 48.70 -7.54 -4.50
C ILE A 95 48.63 -6.05 -4.86
N VAL A 96 49.78 -5.37 -4.95
CA VAL A 96 49.84 -3.97 -5.40
C VAL A 96 49.33 -3.83 -6.82
N GLY A 97 49.70 -4.74 -7.73
CA GLY A 97 49.17 -4.78 -9.10
C GLY A 97 47.66 -4.93 -9.14
N LEU A 98 47.09 -5.82 -8.32
CA LEU A 98 45.64 -6.03 -8.21
C LEU A 98 44.92 -4.79 -7.68
N ALA A 99 45.46 -4.15 -6.64
CA ALA A 99 44.92 -2.90 -6.11
C ALA A 99 44.94 -1.77 -7.17
N VAL A 100 46.03 -1.64 -7.93
CA VAL A 100 46.14 -0.67 -9.04
C VAL A 100 45.11 -0.96 -10.14
N SER A 101 44.85 -2.24 -10.45
CA SER A 101 43.79 -2.63 -11.38
C SER A 101 42.39 -2.23 -10.88
N PHE A 102 42.08 -2.46 -9.61
CA PHE A 102 40.78 -2.03 -9.05
C PHE A 102 40.63 -0.51 -9.00
N VAL A 103 41.71 0.24 -8.74
CA VAL A 103 41.69 1.71 -8.86
C VAL A 103 41.36 2.13 -10.30
N GLY A 104 41.90 1.45 -11.31
CA GLY A 104 41.55 1.68 -12.71
C GLY A 104 40.07 1.41 -13.00
N ILE A 105 39.51 0.33 -12.46
CA ILE A 105 38.09 -0.04 -12.62
C ILE A 105 37.17 0.98 -11.91
N ALA A 106 37.50 1.39 -10.69
CA ALA A 106 36.71 2.38 -9.96
C ALA A 106 36.75 3.76 -10.64
N ALA A 107 37.93 4.18 -11.14
CA ALA A 107 38.07 5.41 -11.90
C ALA A 107 37.26 5.40 -13.21
N PHE A 108 37.14 4.23 -13.85
CA PHE A 108 36.33 4.04 -15.05
C PHE A 108 34.84 4.32 -14.80
N VAL A 109 34.26 3.70 -13.76
CA VAL A 109 32.85 3.90 -13.38
C VAL A 109 32.58 5.35 -12.98
N TYR A 110 33.52 5.96 -12.23
CA TYR A 110 33.36 7.32 -11.74
C TYR A 110 33.45 8.39 -12.85
N VAL A 111 34.35 8.22 -13.82
CA VAL A 111 34.61 9.24 -14.86
C VAL A 111 33.65 9.10 -16.04
N TYR A 112 33.11 7.91 -16.31
CA TYR A 112 32.23 7.63 -17.44
C TYR A 112 30.84 7.10 -17.07
N PRO A 113 30.10 7.74 -16.14
CA PRO A 113 28.73 7.32 -15.85
C PRO A 113 27.88 7.52 -17.11
N GLN A 114 27.24 6.45 -17.59
CA GLN A 114 26.32 6.46 -18.74
C GLN A 114 26.95 6.68 -20.15
N GLY A 115 28.29 6.66 -20.31
CA GLY A 115 28.91 6.55 -21.66
C GLY A 115 30.34 7.12 -21.85
N TRP A 116 31.11 6.53 -22.80
CA TRP A 116 32.52 6.88 -23.11
C TRP A 116 32.76 8.14 -23.97
N TYR A 117 31.71 8.70 -24.59
CA TYR A 117 31.86 9.72 -25.63
C TYR A 117 31.43 11.13 -25.21
N VAL A 118 31.09 11.34 -23.94
CA VAL A 118 30.57 12.61 -23.44
C VAL A 118 31.63 13.28 -22.56
N GLY A 119 32.40 14.24 -23.11
CA GLY A 119 33.35 15.07 -22.35
C GLY A 119 34.83 14.90 -22.71
N THR A 120 35.71 15.23 -21.75
CA THR A 120 37.17 15.13 -21.92
C THR A 120 37.59 13.65 -21.86
N ASP A 121 38.33 13.18 -22.86
CA ASP A 121 38.73 11.76 -22.94
C ASP A 121 39.89 11.44 -21.98
N TYR A 122 39.54 10.83 -20.84
CA TYR A 122 40.44 10.25 -19.84
C TYR A 122 40.68 8.73 -20.04
N SER A 123 40.13 8.12 -21.10
CA SER A 123 40.26 6.68 -21.37
C SER A 123 41.71 6.23 -21.47
N PRO A 124 42.63 6.97 -22.13
CA PRO A 124 44.04 6.57 -22.19
C PRO A 124 44.71 6.48 -20.81
N GLN A 125 44.35 7.38 -19.89
CA GLN A 125 44.89 7.44 -18.53
C GLN A 125 44.32 6.30 -17.67
N ILE A 126 43.00 6.07 -17.73
CA ILE A 126 42.31 5.04 -16.96
C ILE A 126 42.71 3.63 -17.42
N ILE A 127 42.68 3.38 -18.73
CA ILE A 127 43.17 2.12 -19.33
C ILE A 127 44.66 1.96 -19.04
N GLY A 128 45.43 3.05 -19.07
CA GLY A 128 46.85 3.05 -18.68
C GLY A 128 47.07 2.54 -17.26
N VAL A 129 46.33 3.06 -16.28
CA VAL A 129 46.40 2.61 -14.87
C VAL A 129 46.04 1.14 -14.74
N TYR A 130 44.91 0.72 -15.34
CA TYR A 130 44.48 -0.68 -15.32
C TYR A 130 45.53 -1.62 -15.95
N THR A 131 46.12 -1.20 -17.07
CA THR A 131 47.18 -1.94 -17.78
C THR A 131 48.46 -2.04 -16.97
N VAL A 132 48.83 -1.01 -16.20
CA VAL A 132 49.98 -1.05 -15.29
C VAL A 132 49.73 -2.07 -14.16
N GLY A 133 48.53 -2.12 -13.61
CA GLY A 133 48.14 -3.11 -12.60
C GLY A 133 48.24 -4.55 -13.12
N ILE A 134 47.58 -4.82 -14.24
CA ILE A 134 47.63 -6.14 -14.91
C ILE A 134 49.05 -6.50 -15.35
N GLY A 135 49.77 -5.55 -15.95
CA GLY A 135 51.15 -5.72 -16.38
C GLY A 135 52.10 -6.05 -15.24
N THR A 136 51.85 -5.53 -14.04
CA THR A 136 52.61 -5.87 -12.82
C THR A 136 52.36 -7.33 -12.41
N ILE A 137 51.09 -7.77 -12.36
CA ILE A 137 50.71 -9.16 -12.04
C ILE A 137 51.33 -10.14 -13.06
N VAL A 138 51.18 -9.85 -14.35
CA VAL A 138 51.71 -10.67 -15.45
C VAL A 138 53.24 -10.71 -15.44
N SER A 139 53.90 -9.58 -15.15
CA SER A 139 55.36 -9.54 -15.05
C SER A 139 55.87 -10.45 -13.93
N VAL A 140 55.19 -10.48 -12.78
CA VAL A 140 55.54 -11.39 -11.68
C VAL A 140 55.36 -12.85 -12.13
N ALA A 141 54.25 -13.20 -12.78
CA ALA A 141 54.02 -14.55 -13.28
C ALA A 141 55.07 -15.01 -14.32
N ILE A 142 55.48 -14.13 -15.24
CA ILE A 142 56.49 -14.41 -16.28
C ILE A 142 57.93 -14.42 -15.72
N LEU A 143 58.23 -13.68 -14.65
CA LEU A 143 59.56 -13.64 -14.06
C LEU A 143 59.90 -14.94 -13.29
N VAL A 144 58.88 -15.69 -12.85
CA VAL A 144 59.02 -16.92 -12.05
C VAL A 144 59.85 -17.99 -12.77
N PRO A 145 59.59 -18.36 -14.04
CA PRO A 145 60.44 -19.30 -14.79
C PRO A 145 61.86 -18.79 -15.10
N VAL A 146 62.06 -17.47 -15.21
CA VAL A 146 63.33 -16.86 -15.65
C VAL A 146 64.33 -16.69 -14.49
N VAL A 147 63.84 -16.46 -13.27
CA VAL A 147 64.68 -16.29 -12.06
C VAL A 147 65.02 -17.63 -11.40
N THR A 148 64.33 -18.71 -11.75
CA THR A 148 64.54 -20.08 -11.22
C THR A 148 65.44 -20.95 -12.12
N GLY A 149 66.08 -20.36 -13.13
CA GLY A 149 67.07 -21.03 -13.98
C GLY A 149 68.45 -21.18 -13.30
N GLU A 150 68.83 -22.43 -13.03
CA GLU A 150 70.18 -22.90 -12.70
C GLU A 150 70.84 -22.36 -11.41
N LYS A 151 70.41 -22.89 -10.26
CA LYS A 151 71.20 -23.35 -9.08
C LYS A 151 70.38 -23.20 -7.79
N GLY A 152 69.62 -24.24 -7.44
CA GLY A 152 68.80 -24.30 -6.23
C GLY A 152 69.61 -24.73 -5.00
N LEU A 153 69.50 -23.95 -3.92
CA LEU A 153 70.17 -24.14 -2.63
C LEU A 153 69.18 -24.49 -1.51
N LEU A 154 67.98 -25.00 -1.81
CA LEU A 154 66.94 -25.27 -0.81
C LEU A 154 66.06 -26.45 -1.23
N VAL A 155 66.63 -27.65 -1.19
CA VAL A 155 65.89 -28.91 -1.06
C VAL A 155 66.62 -29.75 -0.02
N GLU A 156 65.90 -30.21 1.00
CA GLU A 156 66.31 -31.32 1.86
C GLU A 156 66.01 -32.66 1.18
N PRO A 157 66.85 -33.69 1.42
CA PRO A 157 66.91 -34.88 0.59
C PRO A 157 65.70 -35.79 0.82
N GLU A 158 65.18 -36.38 -0.24
CA GLU A 158 64.46 -37.66 -0.12
C GLU A 158 65.42 -38.69 0.50
N LEU A 159 65.18 -39.02 1.76
CA LEU A 159 65.84 -40.12 2.46
C LEU A 159 64.88 -41.31 2.48
N GLY A 160 65.17 -42.29 1.62
CA GLY A 160 64.49 -43.56 1.64
C GLY A 160 64.87 -44.41 2.84
N LEU A 161 63.88 -45.12 3.38
CA LEU A 161 63.95 -46.34 4.18
C LEU A 161 62.61 -47.05 3.86
N GLY A 162 62.55 -48.28 3.34
CA GLY A 162 63.20 -49.47 3.87
C GLY A 162 62.20 -50.12 4.84
N ASP A 163 61.45 -51.11 4.35
CA ASP A 163 60.70 -52.06 5.20
C ASP A 163 61.64 -52.58 6.29
N ASP A 164 61.24 -52.48 7.57
CA ASP A 164 61.53 -53.45 8.64
C ASP A 164 60.97 -52.98 10.00
N GLU A 165 59.94 -53.72 10.45
CA GLU A 165 59.72 -54.27 11.80
C GLU A 165 59.88 -53.39 13.06
N ALA A 166 58.77 -53.28 13.82
CA ALA A 166 58.65 -52.64 15.12
C ALA A 166 59.67 -53.14 16.17
N PRO A 167 60.29 -52.26 16.97
CA PRO A 167 61.09 -52.67 18.11
C PRO A 167 60.20 -52.93 19.33
N ILE A 168 60.18 -54.17 19.77
CA ILE A 168 59.70 -54.58 21.10
C ILE A 168 60.62 -53.93 22.15
N LEU A 169 60.08 -53.02 22.98
CA LEU A 169 60.79 -52.46 24.13
C LEU A 169 60.61 -53.35 25.35
N VAL A 170 61.68 -54.03 25.74
CA VAL A 170 61.91 -54.56 27.09
C VAL A 170 62.86 -53.58 27.77
N GLY A 171 62.32 -52.70 28.62
CA GLY A 171 63.05 -51.80 29.52
C GLY A 171 63.09 -52.33 30.96
N ASP A 172 64.20 -52.07 31.64
CA ASP A 172 64.57 -52.63 32.95
C ASP A 172 63.57 -52.27 34.08
N ALA A 173 63.30 -53.25 34.95
CA ALA A 173 62.45 -53.08 36.12
C ALA A 173 63.18 -52.30 37.22
N GLN A 174 63.02 -50.97 37.26
CA GLN A 174 62.97 -50.18 38.50
C GLN A 174 62.43 -48.75 38.24
N GLN A 175 61.21 -48.51 38.71
CA GLN A 175 60.61 -47.23 39.14
C GLN A 175 60.32 -46.08 38.16
N ASP A 176 60.58 -46.17 36.87
CA ASP A 176 60.25 -45.05 35.95
C ASP A 176 58.90 -45.28 35.25
N ALA A 177 57.95 -44.35 35.39
CA ALA A 177 56.75 -44.30 34.55
C ALA A 177 57.11 -43.71 33.19
N PHE A 178 56.42 -44.05 32.10
CA PHE A 178 56.65 -43.47 30.77
C PHE A 178 55.33 -43.10 30.10
N PHE A 179 55.35 -42.04 29.30
CA PHE A 179 54.20 -41.63 28.48
C PHE A 179 54.23 -42.39 27.16
N THR A 180 53.12 -43.01 26.79
CA THR A 180 52.92 -43.63 25.48
C THR A 180 51.91 -42.82 24.69
N VAL A 181 52.33 -42.27 23.56
CA VAL A 181 51.51 -41.53 22.58
C VAL A 181 51.09 -42.50 21.48
N TYR A 182 49.80 -42.59 21.19
CA TYR A 182 49.26 -43.57 20.24
C TYR A 182 48.04 -43.04 19.48
N GLU A 183 47.83 -43.60 18.29
CA GLU A 183 46.67 -43.30 17.44
C GLU A 183 45.45 -44.13 17.88
N THR A 184 44.31 -43.46 18.02
CA THR A 184 43.01 -44.07 18.31
C THR A 184 42.34 -44.56 17.03
N PRO A 185 41.35 -45.46 17.08
CA PRO A 185 40.63 -45.93 15.90
C PRO A 185 39.90 -44.83 15.10
N THR A 186 39.68 -43.64 15.68
CA THR A 186 39.11 -42.46 15.01
C THR A 186 40.15 -41.61 14.27
N ASN A 187 41.42 -42.04 14.26
CA ASN A 187 42.60 -41.33 13.73
C ASN A 187 42.98 -40.07 14.53
N ASP A 188 42.54 -39.96 15.78
CA ASP A 188 43.05 -38.95 16.72
C ASP A 188 44.18 -39.55 17.57
N TRP A 189 45.11 -38.71 18.02
CA TRP A 189 46.23 -39.06 18.86
C TRP A 189 45.94 -38.76 20.34
N THR A 190 46.27 -39.70 21.21
CA THR A 190 46.14 -39.53 22.66
C THR A 190 47.35 -40.13 23.39
N TRP A 191 47.39 -40.00 24.71
CA TRP A 191 48.50 -40.51 25.50
C TRP A 191 48.05 -41.20 26.79
N ARG A 192 48.89 -42.14 27.27
CA ARG A 192 48.75 -42.83 28.56
C ARG A 192 50.06 -42.82 29.33
N VAL A 193 49.98 -42.74 30.66
CA VAL A 193 51.11 -42.99 31.57
C VAL A 193 51.12 -44.46 31.93
N ILE A 194 52.22 -45.14 31.64
CA ILE A 194 52.40 -46.57 31.89
C ILE A 194 53.58 -46.75 32.87
N GLN A 195 53.38 -47.52 33.92
CA GLN A 195 54.47 -47.95 34.81
C GLN A 195 54.59 -49.49 34.82
N ARG A 196 53.49 -50.16 35.13
CA ARG A 196 53.31 -51.62 34.96
C ARG A 196 52.04 -51.90 34.18
N ASP A 197 50.99 -51.21 34.59
CA ASP A 197 49.72 -51.05 33.89
C ASP A 197 49.56 -49.55 33.56
N ALA A 198 48.54 -49.22 32.77
CA ALA A 198 48.25 -47.82 32.45
C ALA A 198 47.57 -47.17 33.65
N VAL A 199 48.25 -46.20 34.26
CA VAL A 199 47.85 -45.56 35.53
C VAL A 199 47.23 -44.18 35.33
N GLY A 200 47.36 -43.60 34.14
CA GLY A 200 46.72 -42.35 33.75
C GLY A 200 46.56 -42.23 32.24
N GLN A 201 45.58 -41.46 31.79
CA GLN A 201 45.34 -41.16 30.38
C GLN A 201 45.03 -39.67 30.18
N SER A 202 45.26 -39.19 28.97
CA SER A 202 44.75 -37.90 28.52
C SER A 202 43.24 -37.88 28.63
N ALA A 203 42.69 -36.78 29.17
CA ALA A 203 41.24 -36.57 29.18
C ALA A 203 40.69 -36.22 27.78
N THR A 204 41.55 -35.79 26.85
CA THR A 204 41.20 -35.39 25.48
C THR A 204 42.07 -36.09 24.42
N THR A 205 41.61 -36.11 23.18
CA THR A 205 42.40 -36.52 22.00
C THR A 205 42.87 -35.28 21.22
N THR A 206 43.85 -35.47 20.34
CA THR A 206 44.48 -34.41 19.55
C THR A 206 44.61 -34.86 18.09
N ALA A 207 44.58 -33.94 17.13
CA ALA A 207 44.56 -34.33 15.72
C ALA A 207 45.89 -34.89 15.19
N THR A 208 47.01 -34.63 15.88
CA THR A 208 48.35 -35.02 15.41
C THR A 208 49.22 -35.58 16.53
N ASP A 209 50.14 -36.49 16.21
CA ASP A 209 51.18 -36.96 17.15
C ASP A 209 51.99 -35.79 17.75
N THR A 210 52.24 -34.75 16.96
CA THR A 210 53.01 -33.59 17.44
C THR A 210 52.26 -32.86 18.56
N ASP A 211 50.94 -32.69 18.42
CA ASP A 211 50.10 -32.06 19.44
C ASP A 211 49.98 -32.94 20.68
N ALA A 212 49.81 -34.26 20.52
CA ALA A 212 49.80 -35.20 21.65
C ALA A 212 51.10 -35.16 22.45
N ARG A 213 52.25 -35.07 21.78
CA ARG A 213 53.57 -34.99 22.43
C ARG A 213 53.78 -33.64 23.13
N LEU A 214 53.31 -32.54 22.54
CA LEU A 214 53.32 -31.23 23.21
C LEU A 214 52.38 -31.23 24.43
N HIS A 215 51.25 -31.91 24.35
CA HIS A 215 50.31 -32.07 25.46
C HIS A 215 50.95 -32.85 26.61
N VAL A 216 51.69 -33.93 26.33
CA VAL A 216 52.47 -34.67 27.34
C VAL A 216 53.48 -33.77 28.07
N GLU A 217 54.22 -32.94 27.34
CA GLU A 217 55.20 -32.03 27.97
C GLU A 217 54.53 -30.96 28.84
N SER A 218 53.38 -30.44 28.42
CA SER A 218 52.56 -29.53 29.24
C SER A 218 52.04 -30.22 30.50
N VAL A 219 51.49 -31.43 30.38
CA VAL A 219 50.98 -32.22 31.50
C VAL A 219 52.09 -32.57 32.49
N ARG A 220 53.28 -32.92 32.01
CA ARG A 220 54.47 -33.19 32.84
C ARG A 220 54.80 -32.01 33.75
N GLU A 221 54.82 -30.81 33.17
CA GLU A 221 55.07 -29.56 33.91
C GLU A 221 53.96 -29.32 34.95
N LYS A 222 52.70 -29.45 34.52
CA LYS A 222 51.52 -29.24 35.36
C LYS A 222 51.42 -30.22 36.54
N ILE A 223 51.73 -31.51 36.35
CA ILE A 223 51.72 -32.53 37.43
C ILE A 223 52.70 -32.18 38.56
N THR A 224 53.86 -31.62 38.21
CA THR A 224 54.90 -31.28 39.18
C THR A 224 54.44 -30.20 40.17
N GLY A 225 53.68 -29.22 39.67
CA GLY A 225 53.11 -28.12 40.45
C GLY A 225 51.75 -28.41 41.06
N ALA A 226 51.08 -29.49 40.66
CA ALA A 226 49.66 -29.66 40.94
C ALA A 226 49.33 -29.76 42.44
N GLY A 227 48.32 -29.04 42.89
CA GLY A 227 47.71 -29.14 44.22
C GLY A 227 46.91 -30.42 44.43
N LEU A 228 46.29 -30.56 45.61
CA LEU A 228 45.27 -31.59 45.88
C LEU A 228 43.98 -30.88 46.31
N LEU A 229 42.95 -31.00 45.49
CA LEU A 229 41.61 -30.49 45.78
C LEU A 229 40.73 -31.63 46.31
N ASP A 230 40.71 -31.78 47.64
CA ASP A 230 39.97 -32.86 48.30
C ASP A 230 38.52 -32.45 48.60
N ILE A 231 37.63 -32.65 47.63
CA ILE A 231 36.20 -32.35 47.76
C ILE A 231 35.54 -33.46 48.59
N THR A 232 35.39 -33.25 49.91
CA THR A 232 34.77 -34.23 50.83
C THR A 232 33.29 -33.96 51.10
N THR A 233 32.76 -32.86 50.56
CA THR A 233 31.37 -32.41 50.63
C THR A 233 31.13 -31.60 49.36
N ALA A 234 29.87 -31.44 48.94
CA ALA A 234 29.53 -30.59 47.81
C ALA A 234 30.20 -29.20 47.88
N ALA A 235 30.49 -28.60 46.73
CA ALA A 235 31.12 -27.30 46.65
C ALA A 235 30.76 -26.55 45.36
N PHE A 236 30.60 -25.24 45.47
CA PHE A 236 30.73 -24.33 44.34
C PHE A 236 32.21 -24.16 44.03
N ARG A 237 32.60 -24.60 42.85
CA ARG A 237 33.95 -24.54 42.32
C ARG A 237 34.07 -23.33 41.42
N LEU A 238 34.78 -22.30 41.86
CA LEU A 238 35.02 -21.06 41.12
C LEU A 238 36.34 -21.19 40.37
N TYR A 239 36.34 -20.88 39.08
CA TYR A 239 37.54 -20.92 38.24
C TYR A 239 37.50 -19.76 37.25
N GLN A 240 38.67 -19.39 36.74
CA GLN A 240 38.80 -18.40 35.69
C GLN A 240 38.88 -19.14 34.35
N SER A 241 38.10 -18.75 33.35
CA SER A 241 38.17 -19.30 32.00
C SER A 241 39.40 -18.76 31.26
N GLU A 242 39.72 -19.33 30.10
CA GLU A 242 40.84 -18.86 29.26
C GLU A 242 40.71 -17.39 28.83
N SER A 243 39.49 -16.83 28.78
CA SER A 243 39.24 -15.42 28.46
C SER A 243 39.51 -14.47 29.62
N GLY A 244 39.70 -14.99 30.83
CA GLY A 244 39.89 -14.22 32.05
C GLY A 244 38.61 -13.91 32.81
N ASP A 245 37.47 -14.45 32.37
CA ASP A 245 36.19 -14.33 33.05
C ASP A 245 36.04 -15.45 34.09
N TRP A 246 35.23 -15.23 35.13
CA TRP A 246 35.01 -16.19 36.19
C TRP A 246 33.77 -17.03 35.93
N GLU A 247 33.83 -18.32 36.17
CA GLU A 247 32.69 -19.24 36.06
C GLU A 247 32.63 -20.14 37.29
N TRP A 248 31.46 -20.71 37.57
CA TRP A 248 31.30 -21.66 38.66
C TRP A 248 30.65 -22.97 38.22
N SER A 249 31.04 -24.05 38.88
CA SER A 249 30.37 -25.36 38.78
C SER A 249 29.99 -25.87 40.16
N LEU A 250 28.75 -26.32 40.33
CA LEU A 250 28.30 -26.97 41.55
C LEU A 250 28.66 -28.46 41.50
N VAL A 251 29.65 -28.85 42.29
CA VAL A 251 30.22 -30.20 42.32
C VAL A 251 29.75 -30.94 43.57
N THR A 252 29.41 -32.22 43.44
CA THR A 252 29.01 -33.10 44.54
C THR A 252 30.22 -33.76 45.21
N GLU A 253 30.00 -34.51 46.30
CA GLU A 253 31.08 -35.17 47.06
C GLU A 253 31.75 -36.35 46.33
N ASP A 254 31.05 -36.90 45.33
CA ASP A 254 31.47 -37.91 44.37
C ASP A 254 32.06 -37.29 43.09
N GLY A 255 32.24 -35.97 43.00
CA GLY A 255 32.88 -35.30 41.87
C GLY A 255 32.01 -35.17 40.62
N GLY A 256 30.70 -35.45 40.72
CA GLY A 256 29.71 -35.14 39.70
C GLY A 256 29.42 -33.64 39.67
N ILE A 257 29.10 -33.10 38.49
CA ILE A 257 28.69 -31.70 38.35
C ILE A 257 27.16 -31.70 38.22
N VAL A 258 26.48 -30.91 39.07
CA VAL A 258 25.02 -30.80 39.10
C VAL A 258 24.54 -29.58 38.33
N ALA A 259 25.26 -28.47 38.45
CA ALA A 259 24.91 -27.20 37.83
C ALA A 259 26.14 -26.40 37.44
N ARG A 260 25.99 -25.47 36.50
CA ARG A 260 27.00 -24.48 36.12
C ARG A 260 26.37 -23.10 36.03
N SER A 261 27.19 -22.06 36.17
CA SER A 261 26.79 -20.71 35.77
C SER A 261 26.46 -20.70 34.28
N ASP A 262 25.41 -19.99 33.90
CA ASP A 262 25.08 -19.77 32.49
C ASP A 262 26.03 -18.72 31.89
N ASP A 263 26.20 -17.60 32.58
CA ASP A 263 27.09 -16.51 32.21
C ASP A 263 28.44 -16.51 32.95
N ALA A 264 29.42 -15.86 32.33
CA ALA A 264 30.73 -15.62 32.92
C ALA A 264 30.79 -14.24 33.59
N TYR A 265 31.50 -14.17 34.71
CA TYR A 265 31.57 -13.00 35.58
C TYR A 265 32.89 -12.24 35.39
N GLY A 266 32.83 -10.93 35.16
CA GLY A 266 34.03 -10.11 34.92
C GLY A 266 34.94 -9.92 36.15
N SER A 267 34.54 -10.40 37.34
CA SER A 267 35.38 -10.30 38.54
C SER A 267 35.09 -11.39 39.56
N ARG A 268 36.11 -11.70 40.37
CA ARG A 268 36.02 -12.60 41.52
C ARG A 268 34.93 -12.18 42.51
N ASP A 269 34.85 -10.88 42.83
CA ASP A 269 33.88 -10.38 43.80
C ASP A 269 32.43 -10.57 43.28
N ALA A 270 32.22 -10.43 41.96
CA ALA A 270 30.91 -10.65 41.35
C ALA A 270 30.46 -12.11 41.43
N ILE A 271 31.34 -13.05 41.08
CA ILE A 271 31.00 -14.48 41.15
C ILE A 271 30.83 -14.99 42.59
N GLU A 272 31.64 -14.50 43.54
CA GLU A 272 31.46 -14.82 44.96
C GLU A 272 30.14 -14.26 45.49
N SER A 273 29.72 -13.08 45.03
CA SER A 273 28.43 -12.49 45.40
C SER A 273 27.27 -13.33 44.87
N ASP A 274 27.30 -13.70 43.58
CA ASP A 274 26.30 -14.56 42.95
C ASP A 274 26.16 -15.91 43.69
N VAL A 275 27.28 -16.60 43.93
CA VAL A 275 27.26 -17.89 44.64
C VAL A 275 26.76 -17.78 46.07
N ASN A 276 27.03 -16.68 46.77
CA ASN A 276 26.48 -16.45 48.10
C ASN A 276 24.96 -16.22 48.03
N PHE A 277 24.49 -15.41 47.07
CA PHE A 277 23.07 -15.20 46.82
C PHE A 277 22.35 -16.52 46.50
N LEU A 278 22.88 -17.32 45.58
CA LEU A 278 22.35 -18.65 45.26
C LEU A 278 22.26 -19.55 46.50
N LYS A 279 23.27 -19.52 47.38
CA LYS A 279 23.24 -20.32 48.61
C LYS A 279 22.21 -19.88 49.63
N GLU A 280 21.83 -18.61 49.62
CA GLU A 280 20.80 -18.04 50.49
C GLU A 280 19.40 -18.32 49.93
N GLU A 281 19.19 -18.14 48.62
CA GLU A 281 17.85 -18.08 48.03
C GLU A 281 17.41 -19.36 47.29
N THR A 282 18.34 -20.21 46.81
CA THR A 282 17.98 -21.42 46.01
C THR A 282 17.07 -22.38 46.77
N ASP A 283 17.14 -22.38 48.11
CA ASP A 283 16.33 -23.27 48.94
C ASP A 283 14.84 -22.93 48.87
N ASP A 284 14.51 -21.64 48.83
CA ASP A 284 13.16 -21.09 48.80
C ASP A 284 12.67 -20.78 47.38
N ALA A 285 13.53 -20.96 46.36
CA ALA A 285 13.17 -20.76 44.96
C ALA A 285 11.84 -21.46 44.60
N SER A 286 10.99 -20.88 43.78
CA SER A 286 9.76 -21.52 43.32
C SER A 286 10.04 -22.51 42.17
N LEU A 287 9.00 -23.19 41.67
CA LEU A 287 9.04 -23.95 40.43
C LEU A 287 8.07 -23.27 39.47
N VAL A 288 8.58 -22.70 38.38
CA VAL A 288 7.78 -22.07 37.34
C VAL A 288 7.54 -23.06 36.21
N GLU A 289 6.29 -23.16 35.78
CA GLU A 289 5.90 -24.00 34.65
C GLU A 289 4.91 -23.23 33.77
N ILE A 290 5.32 -22.99 32.53
CA ILE A 290 4.49 -22.33 31.53
C ILE A 290 3.73 -23.42 30.76
N HIS A 291 2.41 -23.42 30.88
CA HIS A 291 1.55 -24.34 30.13
C HIS A 291 1.00 -23.64 28.89
N GLY A 292 1.77 -23.64 27.80
CA GLY A 292 1.43 -22.94 26.56
C GLY A 292 1.82 -21.47 26.58
N ALA A 293 1.26 -20.68 27.51
CA ALA A 293 1.67 -19.29 27.73
C ALA A 293 1.49 -18.84 29.18
N ALA A 294 2.20 -17.78 29.54
CA ALA A 294 2.07 -17.09 30.83
C ALA A 294 2.12 -15.57 30.62
N PHE A 295 1.49 -14.84 31.52
CA PHE A 295 1.68 -13.40 31.63
C PHE A 295 2.83 -13.11 32.58
N ASP A 296 3.77 -12.31 32.12
CA ASP A 296 4.83 -11.73 32.91
C ASP A 296 4.52 -10.24 33.16
N VAL A 297 4.50 -9.83 34.42
CA VAL A 297 4.26 -8.45 34.88
C VAL A 297 5.50 -8.02 35.63
N TYR A 298 6.30 -7.17 34.99
CA TYR A 298 7.65 -6.85 35.45
C TYR A 298 7.88 -5.34 35.56
N GLU A 299 8.87 -4.97 36.36
CA GLU A 299 9.34 -3.60 36.53
C GLU A 299 10.63 -3.38 35.71
N ASP A 300 10.68 -2.31 34.92
CA ASP A 300 11.91 -1.95 34.20
C ASP A 300 12.90 -1.14 35.05
N GLU A 301 14.12 -0.93 34.53
CA GLU A 301 15.19 -0.16 35.20
C GLU A 301 14.80 1.29 35.63
N GLY A 302 13.66 1.79 35.16
CA GLY A 302 13.13 3.13 35.42
C GLY A 302 12.01 3.21 36.46
N ASP A 303 11.77 2.16 37.25
CA ASP A 303 10.64 2.03 38.19
C ASP A 303 9.28 2.10 37.47
N ARG A 304 9.17 1.45 36.31
CA ARG A 304 7.96 1.46 35.48
C ARG A 304 7.49 0.04 35.21
N TRP A 305 6.20 -0.16 35.40
CA TRP A 305 5.59 -1.48 35.30
C TRP A 305 5.04 -1.73 33.90
N HIS A 306 5.27 -2.94 33.40
CA HIS A 306 4.83 -3.42 32.09
C HIS A 306 4.20 -4.80 32.24
N TRP A 307 3.53 -5.27 31.19
CA TRP A 307 3.08 -6.66 31.10
C TRP A 307 3.32 -7.20 29.69
N ARG A 308 3.64 -8.49 29.60
CA ARG A 308 3.76 -9.23 28.34
C ARG A 308 3.18 -10.64 28.47
N LEU A 309 2.67 -11.16 27.38
CA LEU A 309 2.30 -12.57 27.23
C LEU A 309 3.49 -13.28 26.58
N ILE A 310 4.01 -14.32 27.22
CA ILE A 310 5.14 -15.12 26.72
C ILE A 310 4.72 -16.57 26.51
N ASP A 311 5.31 -17.22 25.51
CA ASP A 311 5.14 -18.66 25.28
C ASP A 311 6.01 -19.52 26.22
N GLU A 312 5.94 -20.83 26.06
CA GLU A 312 6.73 -21.81 26.83
C GLU A 312 8.26 -21.70 26.64
N ASN A 313 8.72 -20.97 25.63
CA ASN A 313 10.14 -20.70 25.37
C ASN A 313 10.55 -19.28 25.79
N HIS A 314 9.71 -18.59 26.58
CA HIS A 314 9.88 -17.19 26.97
C HIS A 314 9.90 -16.21 25.78
N ARG A 315 9.35 -16.61 24.63
CA ARG A 315 9.19 -15.70 23.50
C ARG A 315 7.97 -14.81 23.75
N PRO A 316 8.11 -13.48 23.71
CA PRO A 316 6.95 -12.61 23.84
C PRO A 316 6.05 -12.76 22.61
N LEU A 317 4.75 -12.96 22.85
CA LEU A 317 3.70 -13.05 21.85
C LEU A 317 2.94 -11.73 21.73
N ALA A 318 2.65 -11.09 22.86
CA ALA A 318 1.96 -9.81 22.93
C ALA A 318 2.49 -8.98 24.10
N GLU A 319 2.48 -7.66 23.98
CA GLU A 319 2.88 -6.74 25.05
C GLU A 319 1.90 -5.59 25.21
N GLY A 320 1.78 -5.08 26.44
CA GLY A 320 1.07 -3.85 26.72
C GLY A 320 1.85 -2.63 26.25
N THR A 321 1.18 -1.73 25.54
CA THR A 321 1.78 -0.48 25.04
C THR A 321 1.84 0.62 26.11
N ASP A 322 0.97 0.54 27.10
CA ASP A 322 0.91 1.48 28.22
C ASP A 322 2.00 1.18 29.27
N VAL A 323 2.46 2.25 29.90
CA VAL A 323 3.41 2.19 31.01
C VAL A 323 2.69 2.47 32.32
N TYR A 324 2.87 1.60 33.31
CA TYR A 324 2.14 1.63 34.56
C TYR A 324 3.02 2.10 35.73
N ALA A 325 2.38 2.72 36.73
CA ALA A 325 3.08 3.25 37.91
C ALA A 325 3.29 2.20 39.00
N ASP A 326 2.56 1.09 38.95
CA ASP A 326 2.61 0.00 39.92
C ASP A 326 2.10 -1.30 39.29
N GLU A 327 2.49 -2.42 39.89
CA GLU A 327 2.12 -3.79 39.52
C GLU A 327 0.60 -3.99 39.39
N THR A 328 -0.19 -3.40 40.30
CA THR A 328 -1.66 -3.53 40.30
C THR A 328 -2.25 -2.91 39.04
N SER A 329 -1.75 -1.73 38.65
CA SER A 329 -2.20 -1.03 37.44
C SER A 329 -1.79 -1.79 36.17
N ALA A 330 -0.59 -2.40 36.14
CA ALA A 330 -0.17 -3.26 35.03
C ALA A 330 -1.02 -4.53 34.94
N THR A 331 -1.34 -5.14 36.08
CA THR A 331 -2.25 -6.30 36.17
C THR A 331 -3.65 -5.94 35.67
N ASP A 332 -4.19 -4.78 36.04
CA ASP A 332 -5.47 -4.28 35.53
C ASP A 332 -5.43 -4.05 34.00
N GLY A 333 -4.29 -3.61 33.47
CA GLY A 333 -4.04 -3.47 32.03
C GLY A 333 -4.06 -4.82 31.30
N LYS A 334 -3.36 -5.82 31.86
CA LYS A 334 -3.36 -7.20 31.40
C LYS A 334 -4.76 -7.82 31.44
N ASP A 335 -5.52 -7.62 32.52
CA ASP A 335 -6.90 -8.15 32.64
C ASP A 335 -7.83 -7.53 31.58
N ARG A 336 -7.65 -6.24 31.28
CA ARG A 336 -8.35 -5.57 30.17
C ARG A 336 -8.01 -6.18 28.83
N PHE A 337 -6.72 -6.46 28.58
CA PHE A 337 -6.29 -7.15 27.36
C PHE A 337 -6.95 -8.53 27.24
N VAL A 338 -6.94 -9.34 28.29
CA VAL A 338 -7.57 -10.68 28.28
C VAL A 338 -9.08 -10.58 27.96
N ASP A 339 -9.82 -9.69 28.62
CA ASP A 339 -11.27 -9.51 28.37
C ASP A 339 -11.56 -9.09 26.93
N TRP A 340 -10.64 -8.39 26.27
CA TRP A 340 -10.86 -7.82 24.94
C TRP A 340 -10.27 -8.68 23.82
N VAL A 341 -9.27 -9.51 24.11
CA VAL A 341 -8.61 -10.37 23.11
C VAL A 341 -9.38 -11.67 22.86
N GLU A 342 -10.26 -12.11 23.77
CA GLU A 342 -11.06 -13.34 23.61
C GLU A 342 -12.07 -13.33 22.45
N ASP A 343 -12.72 -12.20 22.17
CA ASP A 343 -13.70 -12.05 21.06
C ASP A 343 -13.65 -10.66 20.36
N PRO A 344 -12.47 -10.10 20.03
CA PRO A 344 -12.36 -8.88 19.25
C PRO A 344 -12.60 -9.21 17.77
N ARG A 345 -13.10 -8.21 17.06
CA ARG A 345 -13.07 -8.26 15.59
C ARG A 345 -11.63 -8.05 15.12
N VAL A 346 -11.15 -8.99 14.31
CA VAL A 346 -9.91 -8.81 13.54
C VAL A 346 -10.23 -8.03 12.28
N LEU A 347 -9.58 -6.89 12.10
CA LEU A 347 -9.77 -5.99 10.97
C LEU A 347 -8.45 -5.80 10.22
N ALA A 348 -8.47 -6.14 8.93
CA ALA A 348 -7.41 -5.83 7.99
C ALA A 348 -8.03 -5.09 6.82
N LEU A 349 -7.65 -3.82 6.64
CA LEU A 349 -8.12 -3.01 5.52
C LEU A 349 -7.07 -3.01 4.41
N GLU A 350 -7.39 -3.59 3.26
CA GLU A 350 -6.49 -3.56 2.11
C GLU A 350 -6.42 -2.17 1.46
N THR A 351 -7.54 -1.43 1.48
CA THR A 351 -7.65 -0.14 0.79
C THR A 351 -8.35 0.91 1.66
N ILE A 352 -9.64 0.76 1.91
CA ILE A 352 -10.45 1.65 2.73
C ILE A 352 -11.56 0.88 3.48
N GLY A 353 -12.09 1.49 4.53
CA GLY A 353 -13.25 0.99 5.28
C GLY A 353 -14.08 2.14 5.84
N PHE A 354 -15.38 1.89 6.04
CA PHE A 354 -16.30 2.81 6.66
C PHE A 354 -16.43 2.47 8.15
N GLU A 355 -15.86 3.33 8.99
CA GLU A 355 -15.92 3.20 10.43
C GLU A 355 -17.11 4.00 10.99
N LEU A 356 -17.95 3.34 11.78
CA LEU A 356 -19.00 3.93 12.59
C LEU A 356 -18.44 4.22 13.98
N PHE A 357 -18.63 5.44 14.46
CA PHE A 357 -18.13 5.86 15.78
C PHE A 357 -19.14 6.75 16.50
N GLU A 358 -19.08 6.73 17.83
CA GLU A 358 -19.88 7.61 18.69
C GLU A 358 -19.22 8.99 18.79
N ASP A 359 -20.02 10.04 18.62
CA ASP A 359 -19.65 11.44 18.83
C ASP A 359 -20.63 12.04 19.85
N GLY A 360 -20.28 11.93 21.14
CA GLY A 360 -21.18 12.25 22.24
C GLY A 360 -22.27 11.20 22.41
N ASP A 361 -23.54 11.60 22.25
CA ASP A 361 -24.71 10.70 22.32
C ASP A 361 -25.22 10.29 20.91
N GLU A 362 -24.56 10.76 19.84
CA GLU A 362 -24.92 10.52 18.44
C GLU A 362 -23.87 9.65 17.73
N TRP A 363 -24.22 9.10 16.58
CA TRP A 363 -23.36 8.28 15.73
C TRP A 363 -22.97 9.04 14.47
N ARG A 364 -21.73 8.88 14.06
CA ARG A 364 -21.22 9.34 12.76
C ARG A 364 -20.54 8.18 12.03
N TRP A 365 -20.27 8.38 10.76
CA TRP A 365 -19.41 7.49 9.99
C TRP A 365 -18.23 8.27 9.42
N ARG A 366 -17.09 7.60 9.25
CA ARG A 366 -15.90 8.12 8.57
C ARG A 366 -15.30 7.06 7.67
N VAL A 367 -14.56 7.48 6.66
CA VAL A 367 -13.76 6.56 5.84
C VAL A 367 -12.31 6.65 6.31
N ILE A 368 -11.71 5.48 6.56
CA ILE A 368 -10.30 5.32 6.88
C ILE A 368 -9.61 4.47 5.83
N ASP A 369 -8.31 4.68 5.60
CA ASP A 369 -7.49 3.85 4.71
C ASP A 369 -6.77 2.71 5.46
N GLY A 370 -6.06 1.86 4.71
CA GLY A 370 -5.29 0.73 5.26
C GLY A 370 -4.15 1.12 6.22
N ASP A 371 -3.69 2.37 6.14
CA ASP A 371 -2.68 2.94 7.03
C ASP A 371 -3.32 3.69 8.22
N ASP A 372 -4.63 3.50 8.43
CA ASP A 372 -5.42 4.14 9.47
C ASP A 372 -5.50 5.68 9.38
N ASN A 373 -5.37 6.24 8.17
CA ASN A 373 -5.60 7.66 7.96
C ASN A 373 -7.08 7.94 7.74
N ARG A 374 -7.61 8.92 8.49
CA ARG A 374 -8.96 9.43 8.28
C ARG A 374 -9.02 10.25 6.99
N LEU A 375 -9.87 9.83 6.06
CA LEU A 375 -10.03 10.47 4.76
C LEU A 375 -11.17 11.49 4.79
N VAL A 376 -12.36 11.06 5.23
CA VAL A 376 -13.59 11.86 5.24
C VAL A 376 -14.47 11.48 6.43
N THR A 377 -15.20 12.45 6.99
CA THR A 377 -16.17 12.22 8.09
C THR A 377 -17.54 12.76 7.70
N SER A 378 -18.62 12.07 8.09
CA SER A 378 -19.99 12.49 7.86
C SER A 378 -20.27 13.84 8.53
N GLU A 379 -20.92 14.74 7.78
CA GLU A 379 -21.39 16.02 8.31
C GLU A 379 -22.60 15.79 9.22
N ALA A 380 -23.50 14.89 8.81
CA ALA A 380 -24.62 14.43 9.62
C ALA A 380 -24.19 13.55 10.80
N ALA A 381 -24.90 13.73 11.92
CA ALA A 381 -24.89 12.85 13.07
C ALA A 381 -26.26 12.16 13.18
N PHE A 382 -26.29 10.95 13.72
CA PHE A 382 -27.45 10.06 13.73
C PHE A 382 -27.76 9.58 15.14
N ASP A 383 -29.03 9.54 15.54
CA ASP A 383 -29.44 9.09 16.87
C ASP A 383 -29.10 7.60 17.14
N PHE A 384 -29.02 6.79 16.07
CA PHE A 384 -28.82 5.34 16.16
C PHE A 384 -27.71 4.86 15.24
N ARG A 385 -26.88 3.93 15.73
CA ARG A 385 -25.84 3.23 14.95
C ARG A 385 -26.36 2.71 13.60
N GLY A 386 -27.56 2.14 13.58
CA GLY A 386 -28.15 1.58 12.38
C GLY A 386 -28.46 2.62 11.30
N ASP A 387 -28.77 3.86 11.68
CA ASP A 387 -29.02 4.94 10.72
C ASP A 387 -27.71 5.45 10.12
N ALA A 388 -26.66 5.56 10.94
CA ALA A 388 -25.30 5.85 10.46
C ALA A 388 -24.78 4.74 9.53
N GLU A 389 -25.05 3.48 9.86
CA GLU A 389 -24.71 2.31 9.03
C GLU A 389 -25.43 2.33 7.68
N ASN A 390 -26.73 2.63 7.67
CA ASN A 390 -27.50 2.77 6.42
C ASN A 390 -26.96 3.92 5.56
N ALA A 391 -26.69 5.09 6.17
CA ALA A 391 -26.11 6.23 5.47
C ALA A 391 -24.72 5.91 4.89
N ALA A 392 -23.86 5.22 5.63
CA ALA A 392 -22.56 4.78 5.16
C ALA A 392 -22.68 3.81 3.97
N ASN A 393 -23.61 2.84 4.03
CA ASN A 393 -23.87 1.90 2.95
C ASN A 393 -24.44 2.59 1.69
N ASP A 394 -25.34 3.56 1.85
CA ASP A 394 -25.90 4.33 0.74
C ASP A 394 -24.82 5.15 0.02
N VAL A 395 -23.91 5.76 0.79
CA VAL A 395 -22.73 6.47 0.26
C VAL A 395 -21.79 5.48 -0.45
N ALA A 396 -21.40 4.39 0.22
CA ALA A 396 -20.53 3.35 -0.30
C ALA A 396 -21.03 2.81 -1.66
N GLY A 397 -22.32 2.48 -1.76
CA GLY A 397 -22.94 1.96 -2.98
C GLY A 397 -23.04 2.98 -4.12
N ALA A 398 -23.03 4.28 -3.82
CA ALA A 398 -23.11 5.36 -4.80
C ALA A 398 -21.74 5.80 -5.35
N LEU A 399 -20.66 5.59 -4.58
CA LEU A 399 -19.29 6.03 -4.93
C LEU A 399 -18.79 5.59 -6.33
N PRO A 400 -19.02 4.36 -6.82
CA PRO A 400 -18.52 3.96 -8.15
C PRO A 400 -19.10 4.76 -9.32
N ARG A 401 -20.20 5.50 -9.09
CA ARG A 401 -20.87 6.35 -10.07
C ARG A 401 -20.70 7.84 -9.76
N ALA A 402 -20.00 8.18 -8.69
CA ALA A 402 -19.81 9.55 -8.26
C ALA A 402 -18.97 10.31 -9.30
N SER A 403 -19.50 11.42 -9.79
CA SER A 403 -18.71 12.39 -10.54
C SER A 403 -17.70 13.08 -9.61
N VAL A 404 -16.60 13.54 -10.20
CA VAL A 404 -15.59 14.34 -9.51
C VAL A 404 -15.58 15.72 -10.16
N ILE A 405 -16.00 16.73 -9.40
CA ILE A 405 -16.03 18.12 -9.83
C ILE A 405 -15.01 18.96 -9.06
N GLU A 406 -14.63 20.11 -9.62
CA GLU A 406 -13.64 21.01 -9.03
C GLU A 406 -14.24 22.41 -8.84
N HIS A 407 -14.18 22.91 -7.60
CA HIS A 407 -14.49 24.29 -7.28
C HIS A 407 -13.50 25.22 -7.99
N GLY A 408 -13.99 26.23 -8.71
CA GLY A 408 -13.14 27.09 -9.56
C GLY A 408 -13.20 26.74 -11.05
N MET A 409 -13.68 25.55 -11.40
CA MET A 409 -13.90 25.13 -12.79
C MET A 409 -15.40 25.18 -13.10
N PRO A 410 -15.89 25.88 -14.13
CA PRO A 410 -17.31 25.92 -14.44
C PRO A 410 -17.76 24.61 -15.10
N GLY A 411 -19.06 24.30 -15.05
CA GLY A 411 -19.59 23.03 -15.57
C GLY A 411 -21.11 22.95 -15.54
N TYR A 412 -21.68 22.16 -16.44
CA TYR A 412 -23.07 21.75 -16.40
C TYR A 412 -23.22 20.56 -15.45
N GLU A 413 -24.19 20.66 -14.55
CA GLU A 413 -24.48 19.65 -13.54
C GLU A 413 -25.86 19.06 -13.86
N VAL A 414 -25.91 17.80 -14.28
CA VAL A 414 -27.14 17.07 -14.59
C VAL A 414 -27.58 16.29 -13.36
N TYR A 415 -28.84 16.42 -12.94
CA TYR A 415 -29.33 15.81 -11.71
C TYR A 415 -30.81 15.45 -11.77
N GLU A 416 -31.21 14.50 -10.93
CA GLU A 416 -32.63 14.17 -10.72
C GLU A 416 -33.22 15.12 -9.67
N SER A 417 -34.14 15.99 -10.06
CA SER A 417 -34.81 16.89 -9.12
C SER A 417 -35.77 16.12 -8.20
N ALA A 418 -35.76 16.46 -6.91
CA ALA A 418 -36.79 16.01 -6.00
C ALA A 418 -38.14 16.59 -6.45
N ARG A 419 -39.20 15.77 -6.44
CA ARG A 419 -40.56 16.25 -6.76
C ARG A 419 -40.92 17.34 -5.75
N SER A 420 -41.12 18.57 -6.19
CA SER A 420 -41.72 19.59 -5.34
C SER A 420 -43.18 19.21 -5.09
N ASP A 421 -43.47 18.63 -3.93
CA ASP A 421 -44.85 18.48 -3.44
C ASP A 421 -45.47 19.85 -3.03
N GLU A 422 -44.69 20.93 -3.08
CA GLU A 422 -45.13 22.30 -2.84
C GLU A 422 -45.21 23.10 -4.16
N GLY A 423 -46.36 22.96 -4.82
CA GLY A 423 -46.78 23.77 -5.96
C GLY A 423 -48.29 23.92 -6.01
N THR A 424 -48.91 24.22 -4.87
CA THR A 424 -50.30 24.70 -4.82
C THR A 424 -50.29 26.20 -5.11
N GLY A 425 -50.66 26.58 -6.33
CA GLY A 425 -50.89 27.97 -6.73
C GLY A 425 -50.43 28.25 -8.16
N ASP A 426 -51.39 28.40 -9.06
CA ASP A 426 -51.27 29.16 -10.33
C ASP A 426 -50.47 28.57 -11.49
N ARG A 427 -50.58 27.26 -11.77
CA ARG A 427 -50.33 26.70 -13.12
C ARG A 427 -51.55 25.97 -13.68
N GLU A 428 -52.71 26.62 -13.61
CA GLU A 428 -53.94 26.20 -14.28
C GLU A 428 -54.28 27.16 -15.43
N ALA A 429 -53.35 27.34 -16.38
CA ALA A 429 -53.60 28.08 -17.62
C ALA A 429 -52.60 27.75 -18.75
N ALA A 430 -52.26 26.47 -18.98
CA ALA A 430 -51.54 26.05 -20.20
C ALA A 430 -51.66 24.53 -20.45
N ARG A 431 -52.87 23.98 -20.38
CA ARG A 431 -53.13 22.59 -20.83
C ARG A 431 -54.39 22.54 -21.69
N VAL A 432 -54.25 22.83 -22.97
CA VAL A 432 -54.98 22.17 -24.06
C VAL A 432 -54.00 22.08 -25.23
N ALA A 433 -54.06 20.96 -25.97
CA ALA A 433 -53.31 20.64 -27.20
C ALA A 433 -51.90 20.01 -27.04
N ASP A 434 -51.84 18.78 -26.53
CA ASP A 434 -51.38 17.65 -27.36
C ASP A 434 -51.83 16.32 -26.75
N GLY A 435 -52.38 15.44 -27.59
CA GLY A 435 -52.90 14.13 -27.23
C GLY A 435 -51.81 13.08 -27.05
N GLY A 436 -50.83 13.35 -26.17
CA GLY A 436 -49.77 12.42 -25.80
C GLY A 436 -50.15 11.57 -24.59
N ALA A 437 -50.00 10.25 -24.71
CA ALA A 437 -50.29 9.31 -23.64
C ALA A 437 -49.56 9.68 -22.32
N VAL A 438 -50.34 9.84 -21.25
CA VAL A 438 -49.81 9.99 -19.88
C VAL A 438 -49.21 8.64 -19.48
N ALA A 439 -47.93 8.48 -19.73
CA ALA A 439 -47.15 7.42 -19.12
C ALA A 439 -46.93 7.77 -17.65
N ASP A 440 -47.37 6.86 -16.79
CA ASP A 440 -47.18 6.85 -15.35
C ASP A 440 -45.67 6.75 -15.04
N HIS A 441 -45.01 7.90 -14.90
CA HIS A 441 -43.59 7.99 -14.53
C HIS A 441 -43.50 8.33 -13.04
N SER A 442 -43.18 7.31 -12.25
CA SER A 442 -42.95 7.37 -10.81
C SER A 442 -41.54 7.85 -10.42
N GLY A 443 -40.79 8.50 -11.31
CA GLY A 443 -39.45 9.08 -11.06
C GLY A 443 -39.48 10.61 -10.93
N GLY A 444 -38.44 11.22 -10.35
CA GLY A 444 -38.26 12.67 -10.37
C GLY A 444 -38.00 13.19 -11.78
N ALA A 445 -38.19 14.49 -12.03
CA ALA A 445 -37.85 15.07 -13.33
C ALA A 445 -36.33 15.31 -13.38
N TRP A 446 -35.67 14.86 -14.44
CA TRP A 446 -34.25 15.15 -14.65
C TRP A 446 -34.08 16.58 -15.16
N THR A 447 -33.03 17.28 -14.75
CA THR A 447 -32.74 18.64 -15.20
C THR A 447 -31.24 18.89 -15.17
N TRP A 448 -30.81 20.07 -15.61
CA TRP A 448 -29.43 20.52 -15.46
C TRP A 448 -29.35 21.95 -14.97
N ARG A 449 -28.21 22.28 -14.36
CA ARG A 449 -27.85 23.64 -13.96
C ARG A 449 -26.42 23.96 -14.38
N LEU A 450 -26.12 25.22 -14.68
CA LEU A 450 -24.79 25.68 -15.04
C LEU A 450 -24.14 26.34 -13.83
N ARG A 451 -22.97 25.82 -13.46
CA ARG A 451 -22.12 26.35 -12.41
C ARG A 451 -20.98 27.18 -13.00
N ASP A 452 -20.68 28.31 -12.37
CA ASP A 452 -19.61 29.21 -12.77
C ASP A 452 -18.27 28.91 -12.04
N ARG A 453 -17.28 29.82 -12.15
CA ARG A 453 -15.99 29.70 -11.44
C ARG A 453 -16.08 30.04 -9.95
N ALA A 454 -17.04 30.86 -9.54
CA ALA A 454 -17.29 31.17 -8.14
C ALA A 454 -18.00 30.02 -7.39
N ASP A 455 -18.38 28.96 -8.10
CA ASP A 455 -19.18 27.83 -7.59
C ASP A 455 -20.67 28.20 -7.42
N ASP A 456 -21.12 29.29 -8.05
CA ASP A 456 -22.51 29.77 -8.08
C ASP A 456 -23.27 29.18 -9.27
N ILE A 457 -24.58 29.01 -9.12
CA ILE A 457 -25.45 28.52 -10.20
C ILE A 457 -25.98 29.72 -10.97
N VAL A 458 -25.66 29.81 -12.26
CA VAL A 458 -25.91 31.02 -13.09
C VAL A 458 -27.00 30.82 -14.14
N ALA A 459 -27.33 29.57 -14.48
CA ALA A 459 -28.45 29.24 -15.36
C ALA A 459 -29.01 27.85 -15.03
N VAL A 460 -30.28 27.62 -15.30
CA VAL A 460 -30.94 26.32 -15.16
C VAL A 460 -31.66 25.93 -16.46
N GLN A 461 -31.88 24.64 -16.66
CA GLN A 461 -32.70 24.16 -17.78
C GLN A 461 -34.11 24.74 -17.68
N HIS A 462 -34.62 25.24 -18.80
CA HIS A 462 -36.03 25.58 -18.88
C HIS A 462 -36.88 24.29 -18.95
N GLY A 463 -37.76 24.11 -17.96
CA GLY A 463 -38.58 22.89 -17.84
C GLY A 463 -37.79 21.63 -17.43
N GLY A 464 -38.46 20.49 -17.39
CA GLY A 464 -37.88 19.20 -16.97
C GLY A 464 -37.68 18.22 -18.12
N SER A 465 -36.76 17.29 -17.92
CA SER A 465 -36.44 16.18 -18.82
C SER A 465 -37.01 14.86 -18.27
N ALA A 466 -37.34 13.93 -19.16
CA ALA A 466 -37.92 12.65 -18.78
C ALA A 466 -36.90 11.71 -18.11
N ASP A 467 -35.63 11.77 -18.56
CA ASP A 467 -34.52 10.98 -18.03
C ASP A 467 -33.16 11.71 -18.10
N ASP A 468 -32.13 11.13 -17.48
CA ASP A 468 -30.75 11.66 -17.47
C ASP A 468 -30.21 11.89 -18.89
N SER A 469 -30.57 11.04 -19.85
CA SER A 469 -30.08 11.15 -21.23
C SER A 469 -30.69 12.35 -21.95
N ASP A 470 -31.96 12.68 -21.68
CA ASP A 470 -32.62 13.89 -22.15
C ASP A 470 -32.00 15.14 -21.53
N ALA A 471 -31.78 15.16 -20.21
CA ALA A 471 -31.15 16.29 -19.53
C ALA A 471 -29.72 16.53 -20.01
N ARG A 472 -28.92 15.46 -20.21
CA ARG A 472 -27.58 15.54 -20.80
C ARG A 472 -27.62 16.10 -22.23
N ARG A 473 -28.56 15.65 -23.07
CA ARG A 473 -28.75 16.22 -24.43
C ARG A 473 -29.11 17.70 -24.37
N GLY A 474 -29.94 18.11 -23.41
CA GLY A 474 -30.28 19.50 -23.16
C GLY A 474 -29.05 20.34 -22.79
N ALA A 475 -28.24 19.85 -21.83
CA ALA A 475 -27.00 20.50 -21.42
C ALA A 475 -25.97 20.56 -22.57
N ASP A 476 -25.81 19.48 -23.35
CA ASP A 476 -24.96 19.44 -24.54
C ASP A 476 -25.38 20.48 -25.57
N ARG A 477 -26.69 20.62 -25.79
CA ARG A 477 -27.25 21.60 -26.73
C ARG A 477 -27.02 23.02 -26.25
N ALA A 478 -27.30 23.31 -24.97
CA ALA A 478 -27.04 24.61 -24.37
C ALA A 478 -25.55 24.97 -24.47
N ARG A 479 -24.66 24.05 -24.07
CA ARG A 479 -23.20 24.20 -24.18
C ARG A 479 -22.73 24.52 -25.59
N ALA A 480 -23.33 23.88 -26.60
CA ALA A 480 -22.92 24.05 -28.00
C ALA A 480 -23.27 25.43 -28.56
N VAL A 481 -24.27 26.12 -28.00
CA VAL A 481 -24.78 27.39 -28.54
C VAL A 481 -24.52 28.60 -27.64
N VAL A 482 -24.27 28.39 -26.34
CA VAL A 482 -24.18 29.46 -25.34
C VAL A 482 -23.10 30.50 -25.66
N GLY A 483 -21.93 30.08 -26.17
CA GLY A 483 -20.81 30.98 -26.44
C GLY A 483 -21.04 31.96 -27.59
N ASP A 484 -21.75 31.52 -28.64
CA ASP A 484 -22.01 32.29 -29.85
C ASP A 484 -23.40 32.97 -29.84
N ALA A 485 -24.15 32.85 -28.74
CA ALA A 485 -25.50 33.36 -28.68
C ALA A 485 -25.52 34.90 -28.58
N ASP A 486 -26.31 35.57 -29.42
CA ASP A 486 -26.46 37.05 -29.38
C ASP A 486 -27.44 37.48 -28.28
N THR A 487 -27.26 38.67 -27.68
CA THR A 487 -28.23 39.21 -26.70
C THR A 487 -29.28 40.06 -27.41
N ILE A 488 -30.57 39.82 -27.16
CA ILE A 488 -31.69 40.55 -27.74
C ILE A 488 -32.71 40.94 -26.67
N GLU A 489 -33.51 41.95 -26.98
CA GLU A 489 -34.64 42.41 -26.19
C GLU A 489 -35.67 42.97 -27.17
N PHE A 490 -36.95 42.65 -26.95
CA PHE A 490 -38.05 43.29 -27.65
C PHE A 490 -39.31 43.21 -26.80
N GLU A 491 -40.19 44.20 -26.96
CA GLU A 491 -41.52 44.23 -26.37
C GLU A 491 -42.54 43.87 -27.46
N GLY A 492 -43.65 43.21 -27.10
CA GLY A 492 -44.68 42.86 -28.07
C GLY A 492 -44.36 41.61 -28.88
N ALA A 493 -43.88 41.77 -30.12
CA ALA A 493 -43.59 40.66 -31.03
C ALA A 493 -42.48 40.99 -32.05
N ASP A 494 -41.69 39.99 -32.43
CA ASP A 494 -40.65 40.07 -33.46
C ASP A 494 -40.80 38.92 -34.48
N TYR A 495 -40.39 39.15 -35.72
CA TYR A 495 -40.24 38.10 -36.73
C TYR A 495 -38.89 37.42 -36.60
N GLU A 496 -38.88 36.10 -36.42
CA GLU A 496 -37.69 35.26 -36.42
C GLU A 496 -37.60 34.46 -37.71
N VAL A 497 -36.53 34.67 -38.47
CA VAL A 497 -36.18 33.92 -39.68
C VAL A 497 -35.18 32.84 -39.31
N TYR A 498 -35.53 31.57 -39.44
CA TYR A 498 -34.74 30.46 -38.92
C TYR A 498 -34.54 29.34 -39.95
N PRO A 499 -33.45 28.57 -39.85
CA PRO A 499 -33.20 27.43 -40.73
C PRO A 499 -34.13 26.25 -40.40
N ASP A 500 -34.72 25.63 -41.43
CA ASP A 500 -35.52 24.41 -41.39
C ASP A 500 -34.95 23.38 -42.38
N GLY A 501 -33.98 22.58 -41.92
CA GLY A 501 -33.23 21.67 -42.78
C GLY A 501 -32.35 22.41 -43.79
N ASP A 502 -32.59 22.19 -45.08
CA ASP A 502 -31.92 22.89 -46.19
C ASP A 502 -32.67 24.16 -46.64
N ALA A 503 -33.77 24.51 -45.97
CA ALA A 503 -34.64 25.65 -46.29
C ALA A 503 -34.72 26.64 -45.13
N TRP A 504 -35.44 27.73 -45.33
CA TRP A 504 -35.68 28.77 -44.33
C TRP A 504 -37.16 28.99 -44.12
N ARG A 505 -37.55 29.33 -42.89
CA ARG A 505 -38.89 29.72 -42.49
C ARG A 505 -38.83 31.02 -41.71
N TRP A 506 -39.98 31.65 -41.53
CA TRP A 506 -40.11 32.75 -40.60
C TRP A 506 -41.29 32.47 -39.66
N ARG A 507 -41.19 32.97 -38.43
CA ARG A 507 -42.29 32.97 -37.46
C ARG A 507 -42.40 34.34 -36.80
N LEU A 508 -43.61 34.79 -36.50
CA LEU A 508 -43.87 35.95 -35.65
C LEU A 508 -44.03 35.43 -34.22
N VAL A 509 -43.21 35.93 -33.30
CA VAL A 509 -43.12 35.44 -31.93
C VAL A 509 -43.34 36.58 -30.95
N SER A 510 -44.21 36.39 -29.97
CA SER A 510 -44.40 37.37 -28.89
C SER A 510 -43.18 37.42 -27.95
N ALA A 511 -43.09 38.46 -27.12
CA ALA A 511 -42.08 38.55 -26.07
C ALA A 511 -42.14 37.35 -25.11
N ASP A 512 -43.33 36.80 -24.85
CA ASP A 512 -43.54 35.58 -24.05
C ASP A 512 -43.28 34.27 -24.82
N ARG A 513 -42.63 34.36 -26.00
CA ARG A 513 -42.27 33.22 -26.88
C ARG A 513 -43.45 32.46 -27.50
N GLN A 514 -44.64 33.03 -27.48
CA GLN A 514 -45.80 32.46 -28.17
C GLN A 514 -45.64 32.67 -29.68
N VAL A 515 -45.78 31.61 -30.48
CA VAL A 515 -45.73 31.72 -31.94
C VAL A 515 -47.09 32.23 -32.44
N LEU A 516 -47.15 33.49 -32.83
CA LEU A 516 -48.38 34.13 -33.28
C LEU A 516 -48.73 33.73 -34.72
N ALA A 517 -47.73 33.62 -35.59
CA ALA A 517 -47.88 33.21 -36.98
C ALA A 517 -46.61 32.51 -37.50
N ASP A 518 -46.75 31.65 -38.51
CA ASP A 518 -45.64 31.01 -39.22
C ASP A 518 -45.82 31.20 -40.74
N SER A 519 -44.71 31.15 -41.44
CA SER A 519 -44.62 31.00 -42.87
C SER A 519 -45.44 29.81 -43.39
N THR A 520 -46.31 30.09 -44.37
CA THR A 520 -47.14 29.07 -45.04
C THR A 520 -46.36 28.25 -46.09
N GLU A 521 -45.15 28.71 -46.43
CA GLU A 521 -44.24 28.08 -47.37
C GLU A 521 -42.79 28.18 -46.87
N THR A 522 -41.90 27.34 -47.40
CA THR A 522 -40.47 27.36 -47.10
C THR A 522 -39.71 28.15 -48.15
N PHE A 523 -38.65 28.85 -47.75
CA PHE A 523 -37.80 29.69 -48.61
C PHE A 523 -36.45 29.02 -48.88
N GLU A 524 -35.84 29.32 -50.03
CA GLU A 524 -34.58 28.70 -50.46
C GLU A 524 -33.36 29.19 -49.68
N ASP A 525 -33.42 30.43 -49.17
CA ASP A 525 -32.37 31.04 -48.39
C ASP A 525 -32.92 32.06 -47.39
N ARG A 526 -32.04 32.50 -46.49
CA ARG A 526 -32.32 33.50 -45.45
C ARG A 526 -32.91 34.79 -46.01
N ALA A 527 -32.31 35.33 -47.07
CA ALA A 527 -32.72 36.62 -47.62
C ALA A 527 -34.14 36.56 -48.19
N ALA A 528 -34.50 35.45 -48.85
CA ALA A 528 -35.85 35.23 -49.36
C ALA A 528 -36.90 35.11 -48.22
N ALA A 529 -36.53 34.50 -47.09
CA ALA A 529 -37.39 34.44 -45.91
C ALA A 529 -37.52 35.79 -45.20
N GLU A 530 -36.43 36.56 -45.07
CA GLU A 530 -36.44 37.93 -44.54
C GLU A 530 -37.33 38.84 -45.40
N ASP A 531 -37.14 38.83 -46.73
CA ASP A 531 -37.99 39.59 -47.67
C ASP A 531 -39.47 39.18 -47.57
N ALA A 532 -39.76 37.92 -47.27
CA ALA A 532 -41.13 37.44 -47.09
C ALA A 532 -41.73 37.92 -45.76
N ALA A 533 -40.99 37.83 -44.65
CA ALA A 533 -41.40 38.34 -43.36
C ALA A 533 -41.62 39.86 -43.40
N ASP A 534 -40.71 40.60 -44.05
CA ASP A 534 -40.85 42.05 -44.26
C ASP A 534 -42.12 42.40 -45.04
N ARG A 535 -42.43 41.66 -46.12
CA ARG A 535 -43.68 41.84 -46.87
C ARG A 535 -44.92 41.55 -46.02
N VAL A 536 -44.88 40.50 -45.21
CA VAL A 536 -45.98 40.15 -44.30
C VAL A 536 -46.19 41.25 -43.27
N ARG A 537 -45.11 41.78 -42.67
CA ARG A 537 -45.14 42.92 -41.75
C ARG A 537 -45.78 44.16 -42.41
N GLU A 538 -45.30 44.53 -43.60
CA GLU A 538 -45.83 45.69 -44.35
C GLU A 538 -47.32 45.55 -44.69
N GLN A 539 -47.76 44.34 -45.06
CA GLN A 539 -49.15 44.06 -45.39
C GLN A 539 -50.03 44.05 -44.14
N ALA A 540 -49.57 43.46 -43.03
CA ALA A 540 -50.27 43.46 -41.75
C ALA A 540 -50.51 44.88 -41.21
N LEU A 541 -49.57 45.81 -41.41
CA LEU A 541 -49.68 47.21 -40.98
C LEU A 541 -50.83 47.99 -41.61
N VAL A 542 -51.21 47.61 -42.83
CA VAL A 542 -52.29 48.25 -43.58
C VAL A 542 -53.51 47.35 -43.72
N ALA A 543 -53.53 46.21 -43.02
CA ALA A 543 -54.57 45.22 -43.14
C ALA A 543 -55.84 45.65 -42.40
N ASP A 544 -56.98 45.57 -43.08
CA ASP A 544 -58.29 45.73 -42.43
C ASP A 544 -58.73 44.39 -41.83
N LEU A 545 -59.33 44.41 -40.63
CA LEU A 545 -60.00 43.24 -40.07
C LEU A 545 -61.37 43.07 -40.72
N ILE A 546 -61.56 41.95 -41.42
CA ILE A 546 -62.82 41.57 -42.05
C ILE A 546 -63.52 40.52 -41.18
N GLU A 547 -64.69 40.90 -40.65
CA GLU A 547 -65.59 40.00 -39.94
C GLU A 547 -66.92 39.85 -40.70
N PHE A 548 -67.37 38.62 -40.88
CA PHE A 548 -68.62 38.33 -41.58
C PHE A 548 -69.76 38.11 -40.57
N GLU A 549 -70.74 39.01 -40.53
CA GLU A 549 -71.99 38.80 -39.77
C GLU A 549 -72.99 37.91 -40.52
N GLN A 550 -72.86 37.87 -41.85
CA GLN A 550 -73.67 37.15 -42.83
C GLN A 550 -72.76 36.75 -43.99
N ALA A 551 -73.19 35.81 -44.82
CA ALA A 551 -72.44 35.43 -46.01
C ALA A 551 -72.05 36.67 -46.86
N ALA A 552 -70.85 36.70 -47.43
CA ALA A 552 -70.36 37.81 -48.24
C ALA A 552 -69.66 37.32 -49.50
N PHE A 553 -69.88 38.04 -50.59
CA PHE A 553 -69.15 37.91 -51.84
C PHE A 553 -67.88 38.75 -51.77
N GLN A 554 -66.72 38.10 -51.65
CA GLN A 554 -65.43 38.77 -51.67
C GLN A 554 -64.86 38.80 -53.10
N GLN A 555 -64.48 40.00 -53.56
CA GLN A 555 -63.81 40.24 -54.83
C GLN A 555 -62.34 40.55 -54.61
N TYR A 556 -61.47 39.95 -55.41
CA TYR A 556 -60.02 40.14 -55.33
C TYR A 556 -59.37 39.97 -56.72
N GLU A 557 -58.18 40.55 -56.92
CA GLU A 557 -57.42 40.48 -58.17
C GLU A 557 -56.22 39.53 -57.99
N SER A 558 -56.12 38.46 -58.78
CA SER A 558 -55.00 37.52 -58.67
C SER A 558 -54.31 37.33 -60.01
N GLY A 559 -53.04 37.70 -60.12
CA GLY A 559 -52.27 37.57 -61.35
C GLY A 559 -52.71 38.50 -62.49
N GLY A 560 -53.33 39.64 -62.15
CA GLY A 560 -53.86 40.61 -63.11
C GLY A 560 -55.27 40.30 -63.62
N GLU A 561 -55.95 39.30 -63.04
CA GLU A 561 -57.31 38.91 -63.39
C GLU A 561 -58.19 38.91 -62.13
N TRP A 562 -59.44 39.33 -62.28
CA TRP A 562 -60.40 39.45 -61.19
C TRP A 562 -61.11 38.13 -60.91
N ARG A 563 -61.34 37.81 -59.63
CA ARG A 563 -62.07 36.61 -59.16
C ARG A 563 -63.01 36.96 -58.03
N TRP A 564 -63.91 36.02 -57.71
CA TRP A 564 -64.77 36.13 -56.54
C TRP A 564 -64.93 34.82 -55.78
N ARG A 565 -65.16 34.93 -54.46
CA ARG A 565 -65.59 33.82 -53.61
C ARG A 565 -66.75 34.23 -52.70
N LEU A 566 -67.69 33.33 -52.48
CA LEU A 566 -68.74 33.46 -51.47
C LEU A 566 -68.24 32.82 -50.18
N ILE A 567 -68.22 33.62 -49.13
CA ILE A 567 -67.79 33.24 -47.79
C ILE A 567 -69.05 33.28 -46.91
N ASP A 568 -69.26 32.33 -46.00
CA ASP A 568 -70.39 32.38 -45.05
C ASP A 568 -70.07 33.27 -43.82
N GLU A 569 -71.01 33.35 -42.86
CA GLU A 569 -70.76 34.10 -41.62
C GLU A 569 -69.57 33.57 -40.81
N ASP A 570 -69.18 32.30 -40.98
CA ASP A 570 -68.10 31.65 -40.25
C ASP A 570 -66.75 31.73 -40.99
N GLY A 571 -66.66 32.49 -42.08
CA GLY A 571 -65.41 32.67 -42.83
C GLY A 571 -65.08 31.51 -43.78
N GLN A 572 -65.99 30.54 -43.93
CA GLN A 572 -65.80 29.37 -44.80
C GLN A 572 -66.16 29.68 -46.24
N VAL A 573 -65.31 29.26 -47.18
CA VAL A 573 -65.57 29.43 -48.62
C VAL A 573 -66.62 28.43 -49.09
N MET A 574 -67.79 28.94 -49.46
CA MET A 574 -68.95 28.16 -49.88
C MET A 574 -69.01 27.94 -51.39
N ALA A 575 -68.51 28.90 -52.17
CA ALA A 575 -68.42 28.84 -53.62
C ALA A 575 -67.35 29.82 -54.14
N ASP A 576 -66.71 29.51 -55.26
CA ASP A 576 -65.80 30.42 -55.96
C ASP A 576 -66.24 30.62 -57.42
N SER A 577 -65.62 31.59 -58.10
CA SER A 577 -65.96 31.94 -59.47
C SER A 577 -65.64 30.87 -60.50
N GLY A 578 -64.73 29.92 -60.21
CA GLY A 578 -64.23 28.87 -61.10
C GLY A 578 -63.47 29.35 -62.35
N GLU A 579 -63.70 30.59 -62.77
CA GLU A 579 -63.13 31.27 -63.92
C GLU A 579 -62.63 32.66 -63.49
N SER A 580 -61.64 33.19 -64.20
CA SER A 580 -61.12 34.55 -64.00
C SER A 580 -61.74 35.55 -64.98
N TYR A 581 -61.79 36.82 -64.57
CA TYR A 581 -62.39 37.91 -65.33
C TYR A 581 -61.34 38.96 -65.67
N GLU A 582 -61.43 39.57 -66.85
CA GLU A 582 -60.43 40.57 -67.29
C GLU A 582 -60.57 41.89 -66.52
N ASP A 583 -61.78 42.23 -66.08
CA ASP A 583 -62.08 43.49 -65.39
C ASP A 583 -63.11 43.31 -64.25
N LYS A 584 -62.95 44.10 -63.19
CA LYS A 584 -63.87 44.18 -62.03
C LYS A 584 -65.35 44.31 -62.40
N SER A 585 -65.67 45.05 -63.47
CA SER A 585 -67.05 45.23 -63.93
C SER A 585 -67.70 43.92 -64.39
N GLU A 586 -66.92 42.97 -64.90
CA GLU A 586 -67.43 41.66 -65.33
C GLU A 586 -67.70 40.74 -64.14
N VAL A 587 -66.86 40.78 -63.10
CA VAL A 587 -67.14 40.13 -61.81
C VAL A 587 -68.46 40.64 -61.24
N MET A 588 -68.66 41.96 -61.23
CA MET A 588 -69.90 42.58 -60.76
C MET A 588 -71.13 42.17 -61.59
N GLU A 589 -70.99 41.96 -62.90
CA GLU A 589 -72.09 41.50 -63.77
C GLU A 589 -72.43 40.02 -63.51
N GLY A 590 -71.42 39.17 -63.32
CA GLY A 590 -71.58 37.78 -62.88
C GLY A 590 -72.22 37.67 -61.50
N MET A 591 -71.77 38.49 -60.55
CA MET A 591 -72.30 38.59 -59.19
C MET A 591 -73.75 39.09 -59.14
N ARG A 592 -74.18 39.95 -60.07
CA ARG A 592 -75.55 40.48 -60.05
C ARG A 592 -76.61 39.38 -60.10
N THR A 593 -76.34 38.30 -60.83
CA THR A 593 -77.22 37.11 -60.90
C THR A 593 -77.20 36.28 -59.61
N LEU A 594 -76.08 36.29 -58.89
CA LEU A 594 -75.91 35.58 -57.61
C LEU A 594 -76.54 36.36 -56.44
N LYS A 595 -76.39 37.70 -56.43
CA LYS A 595 -77.06 38.63 -55.52
C LYS A 595 -78.59 38.56 -55.62
N GLU A 596 -79.17 38.19 -56.76
CA GLU A 596 -80.61 37.92 -56.86
C GLU A 596 -81.05 36.71 -56.02
N ASN A 597 -80.15 35.74 -55.77
CA ASN A 597 -80.41 34.53 -54.99
C ASN A 597 -79.93 34.63 -53.53
N ALA A 598 -78.96 35.50 -53.24
CA ALA A 598 -78.48 35.83 -51.90
C ALA A 598 -78.47 37.36 -51.70
N PRO A 599 -79.65 38.00 -51.55
CA PRO A 599 -79.77 39.46 -51.52
C PRO A 599 -79.11 40.10 -50.29
N ASP A 600 -79.08 39.35 -49.18
CA ASP A 600 -78.54 39.80 -47.90
C ASP A 600 -77.00 39.65 -47.84
N ALA A 601 -76.39 38.94 -48.79
CA ALA A 601 -74.95 38.69 -48.76
C ALA A 601 -74.16 39.93 -49.17
N GLU A 602 -73.28 40.47 -48.33
CA GLU A 602 -72.52 41.70 -48.62
C GLU A 602 -71.53 41.53 -49.79
N VAL A 603 -71.12 42.61 -50.47
CA VAL A 603 -70.02 42.55 -51.44
C VAL A 603 -68.84 43.29 -50.86
N LEU A 604 -67.77 42.56 -50.60
CA LEU A 604 -66.53 43.09 -50.04
C LEU A 604 -65.46 43.12 -51.12
N GLU A 605 -64.69 44.20 -51.12
CA GLU A 605 -63.56 44.40 -52.00
C GLU A 605 -62.31 44.51 -51.15
N ILE A 606 -61.31 43.69 -51.49
CA ILE A 606 -59.97 43.77 -50.92
C ILE A 606 -59.18 44.69 -51.85
N GLU A 607 -58.95 45.94 -51.43
CA GLU A 607 -58.04 46.89 -52.13
C GLU A 607 -56.62 46.88 -51.51
N THR A 608 -56.49 46.32 -50.31
CA THR A 608 -55.26 46.19 -49.49
C THR A 608 -55.29 44.83 -48.78
N ALA A 609 -54.22 44.44 -48.08
CA ALA A 609 -54.27 43.25 -47.24
C ALA A 609 -55.46 43.25 -46.26
N ALA A 610 -55.87 42.06 -45.81
CA ALA A 610 -56.95 41.89 -44.87
C ALA A 610 -56.71 40.72 -43.91
N PHE A 611 -57.01 40.93 -42.62
CA PHE A 611 -57.15 39.85 -41.65
C PHE A 611 -58.56 39.26 -41.75
N GLU A 612 -58.65 37.94 -41.88
CA GLU A 612 -59.90 37.20 -41.92
C GLU A 612 -59.98 36.25 -40.73
N ILE A 613 -61.05 36.33 -39.94
CA ILE A 613 -61.36 35.36 -38.89
C ILE A 613 -62.29 34.29 -39.47
N PHE A 614 -61.92 33.02 -39.33
CA PHE A 614 -62.68 31.88 -39.85
C PHE A 614 -62.80 30.76 -38.81
N LEU A 615 -63.84 29.93 -38.95
CA LEU A 615 -64.07 28.73 -38.14
C LEU A 615 -63.33 27.54 -38.75
N THR A 616 -62.49 26.89 -37.96
CA THR A 616 -61.76 25.69 -38.33
C THR A 616 -62.66 24.45 -38.27
N ASP A 617 -62.20 23.33 -38.84
CA ASP A 617 -62.88 22.03 -38.76
C ASP A 617 -63.06 21.52 -37.30
N GLY A 618 -62.34 22.11 -36.33
CA GLY A 618 -62.42 21.80 -34.91
C GLY A 618 -63.47 22.59 -34.13
N ASP A 619 -64.33 23.37 -34.81
CA ASP A 619 -65.28 24.31 -34.20
C ASP A 619 -64.61 25.41 -33.34
N GLU A 620 -63.37 25.79 -33.68
CA GLU A 620 -62.62 26.90 -33.07
C GLU A 620 -62.25 27.95 -34.13
N TYR A 621 -62.10 29.21 -33.73
CA TYR A 621 -61.80 30.33 -34.61
C TYR A 621 -60.30 30.56 -34.77
N ALA A 622 -59.82 30.71 -36.00
CA ALA A 622 -58.46 31.13 -36.31
C ALA A 622 -58.48 32.40 -37.17
N TRP A 623 -57.33 33.06 -37.30
CA TRP A 623 -57.16 34.19 -38.19
C TRP A 623 -56.17 33.88 -39.30
N ARG A 624 -56.36 34.52 -40.46
CA ARG A 624 -55.40 34.48 -41.57
C ARG A 624 -55.24 35.85 -42.21
N LEU A 625 -54.04 36.14 -42.70
CA LEU A 625 -53.72 37.36 -43.43
C LEU A 625 -53.66 37.06 -44.92
N ILE A 626 -54.51 37.76 -45.66
CA ILE A 626 -54.60 37.69 -47.12
C ILE A 626 -54.02 38.98 -47.69
N ASP A 627 -53.17 38.88 -48.72
CA ASP A 627 -52.66 40.06 -49.43
C ASP A 627 -53.74 40.72 -50.31
N ASP A 628 -53.42 41.88 -50.90
CA ASP A 628 -54.29 42.58 -51.85
C ASP A 628 -54.66 41.71 -53.07
N GLY A 629 -53.85 40.69 -53.36
CA GLY A 629 -54.04 39.73 -54.43
C GLY A 629 -54.94 38.53 -54.09
N GLY A 630 -55.48 38.47 -52.88
CA GLY A 630 -56.26 37.33 -52.38
C GLY A 630 -55.43 36.08 -52.04
N LYS A 631 -54.09 36.18 -51.98
CA LYS A 631 -53.19 35.08 -51.57
C LYS A 631 -53.05 35.07 -50.06
N LEU A 632 -53.13 33.88 -49.47
CA LEU A 632 -52.77 33.64 -48.07
C LEU A 632 -51.26 33.83 -47.88
N ILE A 633 -50.88 34.77 -47.01
CA ILE A 633 -49.47 35.11 -46.73
C ILE A 633 -49.03 34.83 -45.29
N ALA A 634 -49.97 34.79 -44.34
CA ALA A 634 -49.73 34.36 -42.97
C ALA A 634 -50.99 33.75 -42.36
N GLU A 635 -50.83 32.84 -41.42
CA GLU A 635 -51.93 32.23 -40.66
C GLU A 635 -51.55 32.17 -39.18
N GLY A 636 -52.52 32.43 -38.31
CA GLY A 636 -52.34 32.30 -36.87
C GLY A 636 -52.10 30.84 -36.50
N THR A 637 -51.13 30.56 -35.62
CA THR A 637 -50.85 29.17 -35.23
C THR A 637 -51.83 28.62 -34.20
N GLU A 638 -52.47 29.51 -33.45
CA GLU A 638 -53.44 29.15 -32.42
C GLU A 638 -54.89 29.30 -32.91
N THR A 639 -55.72 28.41 -32.38
CA THR A 639 -57.17 28.47 -32.51
C THR A 639 -57.77 28.99 -31.21
N HIS A 640 -58.90 29.70 -31.33
CA HIS A 640 -59.57 30.35 -30.23
C HIS A 640 -60.99 29.82 -30.10
N PRO A 641 -61.45 29.46 -28.88
CA PRO A 641 -62.83 28.97 -28.69
C PRO A 641 -63.92 29.97 -29.07
N THR A 642 -63.58 31.25 -29.22
CA THR A 642 -64.52 32.31 -29.54
C THR A 642 -63.95 33.24 -30.62
N ARG A 643 -64.83 33.78 -31.46
CA ARG A 643 -64.47 34.82 -32.44
C ARG A 643 -63.82 36.04 -31.78
N SER A 644 -64.28 36.41 -30.58
CA SER A 644 -63.66 37.51 -29.80
C SER A 644 -62.20 37.21 -29.46
N GLY A 645 -61.86 35.97 -29.10
CA GLY A 645 -60.47 35.60 -28.82
C GLY A 645 -59.57 35.67 -30.05
N ALA A 646 -60.08 35.23 -31.21
CA ALA A 646 -59.35 35.38 -32.48
C ALA A 646 -59.19 36.85 -32.88
N ARG A 647 -60.18 37.69 -32.56
CA ARG A 647 -60.08 39.14 -32.73
C ARG A 647 -59.02 39.75 -31.82
N ASP A 648 -59.01 39.38 -30.54
CA ASP A 648 -58.00 39.85 -29.58
C ASP A 648 -56.58 39.48 -30.05
N ALA A 649 -56.40 38.30 -30.67
CA ALA A 649 -55.13 37.89 -31.26
C ALA A 649 -54.74 38.73 -32.50
N VAL A 650 -55.69 39.05 -33.38
CA VAL A 650 -55.44 39.96 -34.51
C VAL A 650 -55.11 41.37 -34.02
N ASP A 651 -55.88 41.88 -33.05
CA ASP A 651 -55.66 43.20 -32.46
C ASP A 651 -54.26 43.26 -31.83
N PHE A 652 -53.82 42.21 -31.11
CA PHE A 652 -52.45 42.12 -30.59
C PHE A 652 -51.40 42.19 -31.70
N VAL A 653 -51.56 41.42 -32.78
CA VAL A 653 -50.62 41.45 -33.92
C VAL A 653 -50.59 42.83 -34.56
N SER A 654 -51.75 43.43 -34.84
CA SER A 654 -51.85 44.76 -35.44
C SER A 654 -51.25 45.86 -34.57
N GLU A 655 -51.34 45.75 -33.24
CA GLU A 655 -50.76 46.72 -32.30
C GLU A 655 -49.23 46.64 -32.22
N HIS A 656 -48.62 45.48 -32.43
CA HIS A 656 -47.18 45.27 -32.23
C HIS A 656 -46.37 45.10 -33.52
N VAL A 657 -47.02 44.92 -34.68
CA VAL A 657 -46.33 44.64 -35.95
C VAL A 657 -45.54 45.84 -36.52
N ASP A 658 -45.81 47.08 -36.06
CA ASP A 658 -45.08 48.29 -36.52
C ASP A 658 -43.65 48.32 -35.97
N ASP A 659 -43.48 47.90 -34.71
CA ASP A 659 -42.19 47.85 -34.03
C ASP A 659 -41.50 46.48 -34.17
N ALA A 660 -42.17 45.48 -34.76
CA ALA A 660 -41.66 44.12 -34.94
C ALA A 660 -40.45 44.07 -35.89
N ALA A 661 -39.27 43.76 -35.34
CA ALA A 661 -38.07 43.57 -36.12
C ALA A 661 -38.08 42.22 -36.84
N VAL A 662 -37.44 42.16 -38.01
CA VAL A 662 -37.14 40.88 -38.69
C VAL A 662 -35.70 40.50 -38.36
N ARG A 663 -35.52 39.40 -37.62
CA ARG A 663 -34.25 38.91 -37.11
C ARG A 663 -33.97 37.52 -37.65
N ALA A 664 -32.76 37.30 -38.17
CA ALA A 664 -32.30 35.96 -38.50
C ALA A 664 -31.73 35.25 -37.27
N MET A 665 -32.24 34.04 -37.02
CA MET A 665 -31.78 33.12 -35.98
C MET A 665 -30.71 32.18 -36.56
N GLU A 666 -29.54 32.73 -36.88
CA GLU A 666 -28.38 31.93 -37.35
C GLU A 666 -27.63 31.25 -36.20
N SER A 667 -27.72 31.83 -35.02
CA SER A 667 -27.25 31.30 -33.74
C SER A 667 -28.38 31.38 -32.72
N ALA A 668 -28.20 30.73 -31.58
CA ALA A 668 -29.07 30.93 -30.42
C ALA A 668 -29.01 32.40 -29.97
N VAL A 669 -29.98 32.80 -29.15
CA VAL A 669 -30.04 34.15 -28.58
C VAL A 669 -30.33 34.10 -27.09
N PHE A 670 -29.73 35.03 -26.34
CA PHE A 670 -30.20 35.41 -25.02
C PHE A 670 -31.29 36.46 -25.19
N GLN A 671 -32.55 36.06 -24.99
CA GLN A 671 -33.66 37.00 -24.95
C GLN A 671 -33.82 37.51 -23.51
N LEU A 672 -33.67 38.81 -23.32
CA LEU A 672 -33.95 39.47 -22.06
C LEU A 672 -35.46 39.62 -21.88
N VAL A 673 -35.95 39.24 -20.71
CA VAL A 673 -37.37 39.33 -20.33
C VAL A 673 -37.50 40.24 -19.12
N SER A 674 -38.60 40.96 -19.01
CA SER A 674 -38.83 41.93 -17.93
C SER A 674 -40.30 41.91 -17.51
N ASP A 675 -40.53 42.00 -16.20
CA ASP A 675 -41.87 42.02 -15.58
C ASP A 675 -42.23 43.41 -15.00
N GLU A 676 -41.64 44.47 -15.54
CA GLU A 676 -41.67 45.87 -15.08
C GLU A 676 -40.82 46.18 -13.83
N GLU A 677 -40.58 45.21 -12.94
CA GLU A 677 -39.82 45.41 -11.70
C GLU A 677 -38.40 44.83 -11.79
N THR A 678 -38.23 43.74 -12.54
CA THR A 678 -36.99 42.98 -12.62
C THR A 678 -36.75 42.42 -14.03
N TRP A 679 -35.55 41.92 -14.25
CA TRP A 679 -35.07 41.37 -15.51
C TRP A 679 -34.66 39.92 -15.35
N GLY A 680 -34.98 39.10 -16.33
CA GLY A 680 -34.47 37.74 -16.48
C GLY A 680 -33.93 37.52 -17.90
N PHE A 681 -33.48 36.31 -18.18
CA PHE A 681 -33.11 35.93 -19.54
C PHE A 681 -33.57 34.52 -19.87
N TRP A 682 -33.76 34.27 -21.16
CA TRP A 682 -33.90 32.96 -21.77
C TRP A 682 -32.81 32.74 -22.81
N LEU A 683 -32.14 31.60 -22.75
CA LEU A 683 -31.32 31.12 -23.87
C LEU A 683 -32.23 30.37 -24.83
N VAL A 684 -32.47 30.94 -25.99
CA VAL A 684 -33.38 30.44 -27.02
C VAL A 684 -32.58 29.93 -28.20
N ASP A 685 -32.79 28.68 -28.60
CA ASP A 685 -32.14 28.13 -29.79
C ASP A 685 -32.81 28.64 -31.09
N THR A 686 -32.14 28.43 -32.21
CA THR A 686 -32.57 28.74 -33.58
C THR A 686 -33.98 28.25 -33.91
N ASP A 687 -34.34 27.05 -33.45
CA ASP A 687 -35.69 26.48 -33.62
C ASP A 687 -36.73 27.02 -32.64
N GLY A 688 -36.36 27.95 -31.77
CA GLY A 688 -37.23 28.68 -30.86
C GLY A 688 -37.44 28.01 -29.50
N ARG A 689 -36.82 26.85 -29.26
CA ARG A 689 -36.85 26.20 -27.96
C ARG A 689 -36.04 26.99 -26.94
N ILE A 690 -36.62 27.23 -25.77
CA ILE A 690 -35.89 27.75 -24.62
C ILE A 690 -35.05 26.61 -24.04
N LEU A 691 -33.73 26.77 -24.03
CA LEU A 691 -32.78 25.81 -23.47
C LEU A 691 -32.50 26.09 -22.00
N ALA A 692 -32.37 27.38 -21.64
CA ALA A 692 -31.98 27.81 -20.30
C ALA A 692 -32.75 29.05 -19.87
N GLU A 693 -32.89 29.24 -18.56
CA GLU A 693 -33.43 30.46 -17.96
C GLU A 693 -32.56 30.94 -16.79
N SER A 694 -32.70 32.23 -16.45
CA SER A 694 -32.03 32.84 -15.30
C SER A 694 -32.47 32.19 -13.98
N VAL A 695 -31.52 32.08 -13.04
CA VAL A 695 -31.78 31.54 -11.70
C VAL A 695 -32.43 32.59 -10.79
N ASP A 696 -31.98 33.83 -10.92
CA ASP A 696 -32.42 34.98 -10.14
C ASP A 696 -33.05 36.02 -11.06
N ASP A 697 -33.89 36.86 -10.46
CA ASP A 697 -34.39 38.08 -11.08
C ASP A 697 -33.41 39.24 -10.79
N TYR A 698 -33.01 39.94 -11.85
CA TYR A 698 -32.01 41.00 -11.81
C TYR A 698 -32.68 42.38 -11.73
N PRO A 699 -32.23 43.28 -10.83
CA PRO A 699 -32.92 44.54 -10.61
C PRO A 699 -32.68 45.56 -11.73
N THR A 700 -31.67 45.37 -12.58
CA THR A 700 -31.37 46.29 -13.68
C THR A 700 -30.97 45.57 -14.96
N TYR A 701 -31.15 46.26 -16.09
CA TYR A 701 -30.68 45.81 -17.40
C TYR A 701 -29.18 45.50 -17.44
N ASP A 702 -28.36 46.33 -16.78
CA ASP A 702 -26.91 46.14 -16.71
C ASP A 702 -26.57 44.87 -15.92
N ASP A 703 -27.35 44.56 -14.88
CA ASP A 703 -27.16 43.35 -14.06
C ASP A 703 -27.49 42.08 -14.85
N VAL A 704 -28.62 42.03 -15.56
CA VAL A 704 -28.97 40.85 -16.38
C VAL A 704 -28.00 40.66 -17.55
N THR A 705 -27.52 41.75 -18.15
CA THR A 705 -26.53 41.68 -19.23
C THR A 705 -25.20 41.13 -18.72
N SER A 706 -24.79 41.55 -17.52
CA SER A 706 -23.60 41.00 -16.86
C SER A 706 -23.77 39.51 -16.55
N ALA A 707 -24.96 39.10 -16.09
CA ALA A 707 -25.27 37.70 -15.85
C ALA A 707 -25.22 36.85 -17.13
N VAL A 708 -25.70 37.38 -18.26
CA VAL A 708 -25.55 36.71 -19.56
C VAL A 708 -24.07 36.51 -19.92
N ASP A 709 -23.22 37.52 -19.69
CA ASP A 709 -21.77 37.38 -19.92
C ASP A 709 -21.13 36.32 -19.00
N ASP A 710 -21.56 36.23 -17.75
CA ASP A 710 -21.13 35.19 -16.81
C ASP A 710 -21.58 33.79 -17.28
N VAL A 711 -22.81 33.64 -17.76
CA VAL A 711 -23.33 32.39 -18.34
C VAL A 711 -22.54 31.98 -19.58
N ARG A 712 -22.22 32.92 -20.49
CA ARG A 712 -21.36 32.64 -21.64
C ARG A 712 -19.98 32.15 -21.20
N ALA A 713 -19.36 32.86 -20.26
CA ALA A 713 -18.01 32.58 -19.77
C ALA A 713 -17.91 31.29 -18.93
N ALA A 714 -19.03 30.85 -18.34
CA ALA A 714 -19.16 29.60 -17.60
C ALA A 714 -19.51 28.42 -18.51
N GLY A 715 -20.41 28.61 -19.48
CA GLY A 715 -20.96 27.52 -20.29
C GLY A 715 -20.11 27.11 -21.48
N ASP A 716 -19.42 28.05 -22.13
CA ASP A 716 -18.67 27.75 -23.36
C ASP A 716 -17.54 26.73 -23.12
N GLY A 717 -17.64 25.58 -23.77
CA GLY A 717 -16.68 24.47 -23.64
C GLY A 717 -16.65 23.76 -22.26
N ALA A 718 -17.63 24.03 -21.38
CA ALA A 718 -17.65 23.48 -20.02
C ALA A 718 -17.87 21.95 -19.99
N THR A 719 -17.51 21.31 -18.87
CA THR A 719 -17.80 19.88 -18.67
C THR A 719 -19.28 19.64 -18.39
N ILE A 720 -19.74 18.40 -18.56
CA ILE A 720 -21.09 17.96 -18.19
C ILE A 720 -20.96 16.77 -17.25
N ASP A 721 -21.30 16.99 -16.00
CA ASP A 721 -21.13 16.05 -14.89
C ASP A 721 -22.51 15.65 -14.34
N THR A 722 -22.71 14.37 -14.00
CA THR A 722 -23.97 13.93 -13.38
C THR A 722 -23.82 13.92 -11.86
N MET A 723 -24.71 14.63 -11.19
CA MET A 723 -24.83 14.63 -9.75
C MET A 723 -25.75 13.50 -9.31
N GLY A 724 -25.16 12.46 -8.73
CA GLY A 724 -25.90 11.34 -8.14
C GLY A 724 -26.20 11.57 -6.66
N THR A 725 -26.44 10.46 -5.93
CA THR A 725 -26.56 10.47 -4.46
C THR A 725 -25.36 11.12 -3.78
N VAL A 726 -24.16 10.88 -4.32
CA VAL A 726 -22.93 11.53 -3.89
C VAL A 726 -22.11 11.97 -5.09
N THR A 727 -21.49 13.14 -4.97
CA THR A 727 -20.51 13.70 -5.89
C THR A 727 -19.31 14.15 -5.08
N VAL A 728 -18.10 13.90 -5.60
CA VAL A 728 -16.87 14.39 -4.98
C VAL A 728 -16.59 15.80 -5.48
N GLN A 729 -16.42 16.75 -4.57
CA GLN A 729 -15.98 18.11 -4.91
C GLN A 729 -14.56 18.37 -4.39
N LEU A 730 -13.61 18.58 -5.28
CA LEU A 730 -12.27 19.10 -4.96
C LEU A 730 -12.31 20.62 -4.84
N ARG A 731 -11.54 21.15 -3.88
CA ARG A 731 -11.45 22.58 -3.60
C ARG A 731 -10.00 22.99 -3.36
N GLN A 732 -9.61 24.13 -3.90
CA GLN A 732 -8.28 24.73 -3.68
C GLN A 732 -8.44 26.04 -2.89
N ASN A 733 -8.09 26.03 -1.60
CA ASN A 733 -7.96 27.26 -0.80
C ASN A 733 -6.53 27.36 -0.22
N ALA A 734 -6.35 27.12 1.08
CA ALA A 734 -5.05 27.05 1.76
C ALA A 734 -4.37 25.68 1.58
N GLY A 735 -4.41 25.15 0.36
CA GLY A 735 -4.15 23.75 0.01
C GLY A 735 -5.35 23.11 -0.68
N TYR A 736 -5.18 21.86 -1.10
CA TYR A 736 -6.25 21.03 -1.64
C TYR A 736 -7.04 20.36 -0.52
N HIS A 737 -8.36 20.36 -0.65
CA HIS A 737 -9.30 19.64 0.20
C HIS A 737 -10.40 19.07 -0.69
N TRP A 738 -11.11 18.07 -0.20
CA TRP A 738 -12.25 17.51 -0.91
C TRP A 738 -13.38 17.20 0.07
N ARG A 739 -14.60 17.10 -0.46
CA ARG A 739 -15.81 16.74 0.28
C ARG A 739 -16.75 15.92 -0.60
N LEU A 740 -17.66 15.20 0.03
CA LEU A 740 -18.81 14.58 -0.63
C LEU A 740 -19.99 15.54 -0.50
N ILE A 741 -20.68 15.79 -1.61
CA ILE A 741 -21.92 16.56 -1.66
C ILE A 741 -23.02 15.72 -2.31
N ASP A 742 -24.27 15.99 -1.98
CA ASP A 742 -25.41 15.40 -2.66
C ASP A 742 -25.77 16.16 -3.96
N ARG A 743 -26.87 15.75 -4.60
CA ARG A 743 -27.40 16.39 -5.83
C ARG A 743 -27.82 17.86 -5.63
N ASP A 744 -28.24 18.22 -4.44
CA ASP A 744 -28.67 19.56 -4.05
C ASP A 744 -27.47 20.41 -3.57
N ARG A 745 -26.26 19.85 -3.62
CA ARG A 745 -24.96 20.42 -3.19
C ARG A 745 -24.84 20.58 -1.68
N GLU A 746 -25.67 19.89 -0.91
CA GLU A 746 -25.51 19.83 0.54
C GLU A 746 -24.32 18.93 0.90
N PRO A 747 -23.46 19.34 1.85
CA PRO A 747 -22.35 18.50 2.30
C PRO A 747 -22.84 17.22 2.96
N VAL A 748 -22.42 16.07 2.41
CA VAL A 748 -22.66 14.75 3.00
C VAL A 748 -21.53 14.38 3.95
N ALA A 749 -20.29 14.62 3.54
CA ALA A 749 -19.10 14.32 4.31
C ALA A 749 -17.93 15.24 3.95
N ARG A 750 -17.04 15.51 4.90
CA ARG A 750 -15.94 16.46 4.78
C ARG A 750 -14.59 15.78 4.90
N GLY A 751 -13.66 16.13 4.00
CA GLY A 751 -12.29 15.66 4.08
C GLY A 751 -11.60 16.17 5.35
N GLU A 752 -10.91 15.26 6.05
CA GLU A 752 -10.19 15.53 7.31
C GLU A 752 -8.77 16.09 7.05
N ARG A 753 -8.28 15.97 5.81
CA ARG A 753 -6.90 16.27 5.42
C ARG A 753 -6.84 17.52 4.54
N THR A 754 -5.76 18.27 4.69
CA THR A 754 -5.36 19.32 3.75
C THR A 754 -4.07 18.88 3.07
N TYR A 755 -4.09 18.84 1.73
CA TYR A 755 -2.96 18.41 0.92
C TYR A 755 -2.27 19.65 0.34
N GLU A 756 -0.95 19.64 0.28
CA GLU A 756 -0.19 20.72 -0.36
C GLU A 756 -0.41 20.70 -1.88
N ASP A 757 -0.35 19.50 -2.46
CA ASP A 757 -0.50 19.25 -3.89
C ASP A 757 -1.82 18.56 -4.25
N ARG A 758 -2.18 18.69 -5.53
CA ARG A 758 -3.41 18.11 -6.10
C ARG A 758 -3.36 16.59 -6.17
N GLU A 759 -2.22 16.04 -6.60
CA GLU A 759 -2.08 14.61 -6.91
C GLU A 759 -2.35 13.69 -5.70
N PRO A 760 -1.88 14.00 -4.47
CA PRO A 760 -2.27 13.24 -3.27
C PRO A 760 -3.77 13.29 -2.94
N ALA A 761 -4.41 14.45 -3.10
CA ALA A 761 -5.85 14.57 -2.88
C ALA A 761 -6.64 13.73 -3.89
N GLU A 762 -6.25 13.76 -5.17
CA GLU A 762 -6.86 12.93 -6.22
C GLU A 762 -6.59 11.43 -6.01
N ALA A 763 -5.44 11.05 -5.44
CA ALA A 763 -5.15 9.66 -5.11
C ALA A 763 -6.10 9.12 -4.03
N ASP A 764 -6.39 9.90 -2.98
CA ASP A 764 -7.34 9.51 -1.93
C ASP A 764 -8.78 9.47 -2.47
N VAL A 765 -9.16 10.45 -3.30
CA VAL A 765 -10.47 10.45 -3.99
C VAL A 765 -10.61 9.24 -4.91
N ARG A 766 -9.57 8.90 -5.69
CA ARG A 766 -9.59 7.73 -6.57
C ARG A 766 -9.70 6.44 -5.78
N ARG A 767 -8.94 6.30 -4.68
CA ARG A 767 -9.03 5.14 -3.78
C ARG A 767 -10.45 4.99 -3.23
N LEU A 768 -11.08 6.09 -2.81
CA LEU A 768 -12.46 6.10 -2.34
C LEU A 768 -13.46 5.66 -3.41
N VAL A 769 -13.40 6.25 -4.60
CA VAL A 769 -14.34 5.97 -5.70
C VAL A 769 -14.20 4.55 -6.23
N GLU A 770 -12.97 4.04 -6.33
CA GLU A 770 -12.69 2.70 -6.89
C GLU A 770 -13.03 1.56 -5.91
N ASN A 771 -12.84 1.77 -4.61
CA ASN A 771 -12.95 0.69 -3.61
C ASN A 771 -14.16 0.85 -2.67
N GLY A 772 -14.85 1.99 -2.72
CA GLY A 772 -15.90 2.33 -1.75
C GLY A 772 -17.07 1.37 -1.71
N ALA A 773 -17.46 0.76 -2.83
CA ALA A 773 -18.59 -0.17 -2.87
C ALA A 773 -18.31 -1.54 -2.24
N ASP A 774 -17.04 -1.95 -2.20
CA ASP A 774 -16.61 -3.21 -1.61
C ASP A 774 -16.00 -3.01 -0.19
N ALA A 775 -15.92 -1.75 0.26
CA ALA A 775 -15.35 -1.39 1.54
C ALA A 775 -16.22 -1.91 2.71
N PRO A 776 -15.63 -2.55 3.73
CA PRO A 776 -16.39 -3.01 4.89
C PRO A 776 -16.91 -1.82 5.71
N VAL A 777 -18.15 -1.96 6.21
CA VAL A 777 -18.72 -1.06 7.22
C VAL A 777 -18.60 -1.74 8.59
N PHE A 778 -17.96 -1.09 9.56
CA PHE A 778 -17.68 -1.66 10.87
C PHE A 778 -17.68 -0.59 11.96
N ASP A 779 -17.71 -1.02 13.22
CA ASP A 779 -17.47 -0.19 14.40
C ASP A 779 -16.40 -0.85 15.25
N VAL A 780 -15.64 -0.03 15.99
CA VAL A 780 -14.58 -0.52 16.89
C VAL A 780 -15.17 -1.12 18.18
N GLY A 781 -16.36 -0.69 18.58
CA GLY A 781 -17.06 -1.22 19.76
C GLY A 781 -16.20 -1.10 21.02
N ARG A 782 -15.90 -2.23 21.65
CA ARG A 782 -15.02 -2.28 22.84
C ARG A 782 -13.54 -2.28 22.48
N GLY A 783 -13.18 -2.76 21.30
CA GLY A 783 -11.81 -2.85 20.82
C GLY A 783 -11.71 -3.79 19.61
N VAL A 784 -10.74 -3.54 18.75
CA VAL A 784 -10.48 -4.36 17.55
C VAL A 784 -9.01 -4.70 17.45
N ILE A 785 -8.73 -5.89 16.95
CA ILE A 785 -7.37 -6.24 16.53
C ILE A 785 -7.20 -5.68 15.13
N TRP A 786 -6.41 -4.62 15.04
CA TRP A 786 -6.06 -3.94 13.81
C TRP A 786 -4.79 -4.55 13.23
N ILE A 787 -4.87 -5.04 12.00
CA ILE A 787 -3.71 -5.51 11.24
C ILE A 787 -3.24 -4.35 10.36
N ASP A 788 -2.05 -3.82 10.65
CA ASP A 788 -1.40 -2.79 9.83
C ASP A 788 -0.13 -3.34 9.15
N ARG A 789 0.34 -2.59 8.15
CA ARG A 789 1.55 -2.91 7.40
C ARG A 789 2.65 -1.91 7.74
N THR A 790 3.76 -2.39 8.29
CA THR A 790 4.94 -1.58 8.59
C THR A 790 6.02 -1.85 7.55
N GLY A 791 6.06 -1.04 6.50
CA GLY A 791 6.95 -1.25 5.35
C GLY A 791 6.48 -2.40 4.48
N ASP A 792 7.26 -3.49 4.43
CA ASP A 792 6.88 -4.70 3.69
C ASP A 792 6.26 -5.79 4.57
N ASP A 793 6.33 -5.63 5.89
CA ASP A 793 5.89 -6.63 6.86
C ASP A 793 4.56 -6.21 7.51
N TRP A 794 3.88 -7.20 8.07
CA TRP A 794 2.60 -7.08 8.74
C TRP A 794 2.77 -7.29 10.25
N GLN A 795 1.94 -6.61 11.03
CA GLN A 795 1.85 -6.76 12.48
C GLN A 795 0.40 -6.52 12.92
N TRP A 796 0.10 -6.75 14.20
CA TRP A 796 -1.23 -6.48 14.75
C TRP A 796 -1.15 -5.66 16.03
N LYS A 797 -2.20 -4.88 16.27
CA LYS A 797 -2.39 -4.06 17.46
C LYS A 797 -3.83 -4.15 17.96
N LEU A 798 -4.03 -4.25 19.26
CA LEU A 798 -5.34 -4.11 19.88
C LEU A 798 -5.58 -2.62 20.15
N ILE A 799 -6.60 -2.06 19.51
CA ILE A 799 -6.97 -0.65 19.66
C ILE A 799 -8.37 -0.49 20.23
N ASP A 800 -8.58 0.56 21.03
CA ASP A 800 -9.90 0.95 21.53
C ASP A 800 -10.66 1.90 20.58
N ALA A 801 -11.88 2.30 20.95
CA ALA A 801 -12.69 3.22 20.16
C ALA A 801 -12.09 4.64 20.01
N ASP A 802 -11.25 5.07 20.95
CA ASP A 802 -10.50 6.32 20.90
C ASP A 802 -9.22 6.20 20.05
N ARG A 803 -8.94 4.99 19.53
CA ARG A 803 -7.72 4.58 18.83
C ARG A 803 -6.47 4.62 19.70
N THR A 804 -6.63 4.40 21.00
CA THR A 804 -5.53 4.11 21.91
C THR A 804 -5.06 2.68 21.65
N GLU A 805 -3.79 2.51 21.31
CA GLU A 805 -3.16 1.20 21.27
C GLU A 805 -3.05 0.68 22.71
N LEU A 806 -3.61 -0.50 22.98
CA LEU A 806 -3.61 -1.14 24.31
C LEU A 806 -2.61 -2.29 24.40
N ALA A 807 -2.42 -2.99 23.30
CA ALA A 807 -1.47 -4.07 23.17
C ALA A 807 -1.02 -4.21 21.71
N ALA A 808 0.13 -4.81 21.48
CA ALA A 808 0.63 -5.13 20.14
C ALA A 808 1.30 -6.49 20.11
N GLY A 809 1.30 -7.10 18.93
CA GLY A 809 2.17 -8.23 18.64
C GLY A 809 3.63 -7.78 18.60
N THR A 810 4.53 -8.58 19.16
CA THR A 810 5.96 -8.25 19.22
C THR A 810 6.73 -8.61 17.94
N GLN A 811 6.04 -9.16 16.94
CA GLN A 811 6.64 -9.77 15.76
C GLN A 811 6.20 -9.16 14.43
N THR A 812 7.21 -9.13 13.55
CA THR A 812 7.24 -9.02 12.09
C THR A 812 6.66 -10.18 11.29
N TYR A 813 5.70 -10.01 10.36
CA TYR A 813 5.29 -11.11 9.47
C TYR A 813 5.31 -10.75 7.98
N ASP A 814 5.83 -11.64 7.13
CA ASP A 814 5.89 -11.43 5.66
C ASP A 814 4.50 -11.54 4.98
N SER A 815 3.48 -12.04 5.68
CA SER A 815 2.14 -12.24 5.14
C SER A 815 1.04 -11.98 6.17
N GLN A 816 -0.11 -11.51 5.69
CA GLN A 816 -1.30 -11.31 6.50
C GLN A 816 -1.82 -12.63 7.12
N GLU A 817 -1.70 -13.76 6.41
CA GLU A 817 -2.09 -15.08 6.93
C GLU A 817 -1.29 -15.44 8.19
N ALA A 818 0.02 -15.17 8.20
CA ALA A 818 0.86 -15.42 9.36
C ALA A 818 0.52 -14.53 10.56
N VAL A 819 0.10 -13.27 10.33
CA VAL A 819 -0.42 -12.40 11.40
C VAL A 819 -1.71 -12.95 11.98
N VAL A 820 -2.62 -13.45 11.13
CA VAL A 820 -3.88 -14.04 11.60
C VAL A 820 -3.62 -15.28 12.42
N ASP A 821 -2.70 -16.16 12.02
CA ASP A 821 -2.30 -17.34 12.79
C ASP A 821 -1.70 -16.97 14.16
N ASP A 822 -0.91 -15.89 14.22
CA ASP A 822 -0.36 -15.36 15.48
C ASP A 822 -1.46 -14.80 16.39
N ILE A 823 -2.40 -14.03 15.83
CA ILE A 823 -3.57 -13.54 16.56
C ILE A 823 -4.36 -14.73 17.12
N GLU A 824 -4.68 -15.74 16.32
CA GLU A 824 -5.40 -16.94 16.78
C GLU A 824 -4.64 -17.66 17.91
N THR A 825 -3.31 -17.69 17.83
CA THR A 825 -2.45 -18.25 18.88
C THR A 825 -2.55 -17.44 20.17
N VAL A 826 -2.42 -16.12 20.09
CA VAL A 826 -2.55 -15.20 21.23
C VAL A 826 -3.94 -15.32 21.85
N GLN A 827 -5.00 -15.35 21.03
CA GLN A 827 -6.38 -15.51 21.49
C GLN A 827 -6.61 -16.83 22.20
N ALA A 828 -6.06 -17.93 21.67
CA ALA A 828 -6.19 -19.26 22.26
C ALA A 828 -5.43 -19.38 23.58
N LEU A 829 -4.28 -18.72 23.72
CA LEU A 829 -3.40 -18.84 24.87
C LEU A 829 -3.71 -17.83 25.98
N ALA A 830 -4.10 -16.59 25.65
CA ALA A 830 -4.28 -15.51 26.62
C ALA A 830 -5.33 -15.79 27.70
N ALA A 831 -6.44 -16.46 27.34
CA ALA A 831 -7.52 -16.76 28.29
C ALA A 831 -7.11 -17.77 29.38
N ASP A 832 -6.26 -18.73 29.02
CA ASP A 832 -5.80 -19.80 29.90
C ASP A 832 -4.42 -19.50 30.55
N ALA A 833 -3.75 -18.43 30.10
CA ALA A 833 -2.45 -18.02 30.62
C ALA A 833 -2.54 -17.53 32.08
N GLY A 834 -1.75 -18.16 32.95
CA GLY A 834 -1.57 -17.73 34.33
C GLY A 834 -0.59 -16.57 34.46
N LEU A 835 -0.55 -15.93 35.63
CA LEU A 835 0.53 -14.98 35.97
C LEU A 835 1.78 -15.78 36.37
N MET A 836 2.93 -15.44 35.79
CA MET A 836 4.22 -15.91 36.25
C MET A 836 4.66 -15.04 37.42
N GLU A 837 4.86 -15.66 38.59
CA GLU A 837 5.32 -14.97 39.79
C GLU A 837 6.67 -15.57 40.22
N ILE A 838 7.75 -14.79 40.08
CA ILE A 838 9.08 -15.12 40.59
C ILE A 838 9.39 -14.16 41.74
N GLU A 839 9.31 -14.64 42.99
CA GLU A 839 9.57 -13.78 44.15
C GLU A 839 11.05 -13.40 44.30
N THR A 840 11.96 -14.29 43.92
CA THR A 840 13.43 -14.06 44.02
C THR A 840 14.17 -15.00 43.09
N LEU A 841 13.86 -16.30 43.15
CA LEU A 841 14.40 -17.32 42.25
C LEU A 841 13.32 -18.33 41.89
N ALA A 842 13.40 -18.87 40.68
CA ALA A 842 12.55 -19.97 40.23
C ALA A 842 13.34 -21.01 39.45
N PHE A 843 13.08 -22.28 39.72
CA PHE A 843 13.51 -23.35 38.83
C PHE A 843 12.51 -23.49 37.70
N GLU A 844 13.03 -23.58 36.48
CA GLU A 844 12.24 -23.81 35.27
C GLU A 844 12.74 -25.07 34.55
N PRO A 845 11.90 -26.11 34.44
CA PRO A 845 12.19 -27.31 33.67
C PRO A 845 11.81 -27.10 32.20
N TYR A 846 12.77 -27.25 31.29
CA TYR A 846 12.56 -27.03 29.86
C TYR A 846 13.04 -28.22 29.03
N ARG A 847 12.45 -28.40 27.83
CA ARG A 847 12.88 -29.41 26.87
C ARG A 847 13.95 -28.83 25.94
N ILE A 848 14.96 -29.62 25.65
CA ILE A 848 15.92 -29.36 24.57
C ILE A 848 15.20 -29.78 23.27
N GLU A 849 14.38 -28.93 22.69
CA GLU A 849 13.84 -29.14 21.34
C GLU A 849 14.76 -28.48 20.30
N ASP A 850 14.91 -29.15 19.15
CA ASP A 850 15.89 -28.95 18.08
C ASP A 850 16.36 -27.48 17.87
N ASP A 851 17.48 -27.09 18.50
CA ASP A 851 18.33 -26.05 17.94
C ASP A 851 18.91 -26.60 16.62
N ASP A 852 18.62 -25.94 15.51
CA ASP A 852 18.93 -26.32 14.11
C ASP A 852 20.45 -26.48 13.82
N SER A 853 21.29 -26.54 14.85
CA SER A 853 22.74 -26.48 14.79
C SER A 853 23.48 -27.77 15.21
N ALA A 854 22.79 -28.81 15.71
CA ALA A 854 23.47 -30.03 16.20
C ALA A 854 22.96 -31.34 15.58
N GLN A 855 23.32 -31.62 14.31
CA GLN A 855 23.36 -33.01 13.83
C GLN A 855 24.51 -33.76 14.50
N VAL A 856 24.23 -34.43 15.62
CA VAL A 856 25.12 -35.45 16.19
C VAL A 856 24.51 -36.82 15.89
N GLU A 857 25.28 -37.68 15.22
CA GLU A 857 24.88 -39.07 14.94
C GLU A 857 24.64 -39.83 16.25
N ALA A 858 23.55 -40.60 16.28
CA ALA A 858 23.10 -41.38 17.42
C ALA A 858 24.14 -42.41 17.88
N SER A 859 24.81 -42.14 19.01
CA SER A 859 25.38 -43.15 19.89
C SER A 859 24.29 -43.69 20.83
N ASP A 860 24.43 -44.95 21.30
CA ASP A 860 23.43 -45.70 22.08
C ASP A 860 23.13 -45.15 23.51
N ASP A 861 23.70 -44.02 23.90
CA ASP A 861 23.31 -43.21 25.07
C ASP A 861 22.60 -41.96 24.57
N ARG A 862 21.26 -41.95 24.56
CA ARG A 862 20.52 -40.72 24.22
C ARG A 862 20.65 -39.73 25.39
N PRO A 863 21.19 -38.52 25.20
CA PRO A 863 21.04 -37.47 26.19
C PRO A 863 19.54 -37.25 26.39
N GLY A 864 19.09 -37.19 27.64
CA GLY A 864 17.67 -36.96 27.92
C GLY A 864 17.18 -35.63 27.34
N ASP A 865 15.89 -35.54 27.03
CA ASP A 865 15.30 -34.36 26.38
C ASP A 865 15.14 -33.17 27.33
N TRP A 866 15.31 -33.34 28.65
CA TRP A 866 14.96 -32.31 29.63
C TRP A 866 16.17 -31.73 30.36
N ARG A 867 16.12 -30.43 30.66
CA ARG A 867 17.04 -29.74 31.58
C ARG A 867 16.25 -28.85 32.54
N TRP A 868 16.94 -28.31 33.53
CA TRP A 868 16.40 -27.23 34.34
C TRP A 868 17.35 -26.04 34.30
N ARG A 869 16.77 -24.84 34.40
CA ARG A 869 17.49 -23.59 34.65
C ARG A 869 16.95 -22.92 35.90
N LEU A 870 17.77 -22.09 36.53
CA LEU A 870 17.41 -21.28 37.68
C LEU A 870 17.43 -19.82 37.22
N ILE A 871 16.28 -19.17 37.31
CA ILE A 871 16.05 -17.79 36.87
C ILE A 871 15.72 -16.89 38.06
N ASP A 872 16.05 -15.62 37.97
CA ASP A 872 15.68 -14.59 38.95
C ASP A 872 14.40 -13.83 38.56
N GLU A 873 14.05 -12.80 39.35
CA GLU A 873 12.87 -11.95 39.13
C GLU A 873 12.91 -11.14 37.81
N ASP A 874 14.12 -10.94 37.25
CA ASP A 874 14.34 -10.28 35.95
C ASP A 874 14.41 -11.29 34.78
N GLU A 875 14.06 -12.56 35.03
CA GLU A 875 14.21 -13.70 34.12
C GLU A 875 15.67 -13.99 33.68
N SER A 876 16.67 -13.49 34.41
CA SER A 876 18.08 -13.76 34.11
C SER A 876 18.45 -15.18 34.55
N VAL A 877 19.09 -15.93 33.65
CA VAL A 877 19.51 -17.32 33.94
C VAL A 877 20.79 -17.30 34.77
N LEU A 878 20.69 -17.70 36.04
CA LEU A 878 21.84 -17.74 36.95
C LEU A 878 22.54 -19.11 36.92
N ALA A 879 21.78 -20.18 36.68
CA ALA A 879 22.32 -21.53 36.67
C ALA A 879 21.59 -22.46 35.70
N VAL A 880 22.33 -23.39 35.11
CA VAL A 880 21.79 -24.46 34.26
C VAL A 880 22.23 -25.84 34.73
N SER A 881 21.38 -26.84 34.51
CA SER A 881 21.72 -28.22 34.82
C SER A 881 22.91 -28.71 33.98
N ALA A 882 23.87 -29.35 34.65
CA ALA A 882 25.12 -29.78 34.01
C ALA A 882 24.96 -30.94 33.02
N VAL A 883 23.86 -31.69 33.13
CA VAL A 883 23.47 -32.82 32.29
C VAL A 883 21.99 -32.70 31.91
N SER A 884 21.54 -33.52 30.96
CA SER A 884 20.13 -33.64 30.61
C SER A 884 19.51 -34.93 31.15
N TYR A 885 18.18 -34.94 31.27
CA TYR A 885 17.40 -35.95 31.97
C TYR A 885 16.31 -36.52 31.06
N GLU A 886 16.08 -37.84 31.15
CA GLU A 886 15.20 -38.57 30.23
C GLU A 886 13.71 -38.26 30.40
N SER A 887 13.32 -37.67 31.53
CA SER A 887 11.92 -37.40 31.85
C SER A 887 11.75 -36.21 32.77
N ARG A 888 10.54 -35.65 32.76
CA ARG A 888 10.13 -34.58 33.66
C ARG A 888 10.29 -34.95 35.14
N GLU A 889 9.91 -36.18 35.52
CA GLU A 889 10.08 -36.70 36.89
C GLU A 889 11.56 -36.77 37.29
N ALA A 890 12.45 -37.10 36.34
CA ALA A 890 13.89 -37.07 36.60
C ALA A 890 14.42 -35.65 36.81
N VAL A 891 13.88 -34.64 36.11
CA VAL A 891 14.21 -33.23 36.33
C VAL A 891 13.72 -32.73 37.69
N ASP A 892 12.52 -33.07 38.12
CA ASP A 892 12.02 -32.68 39.45
C ASP A 892 12.94 -33.19 40.56
N ASN A 893 13.34 -34.47 40.47
CA ASN A 893 14.29 -35.05 41.41
C ASN A 893 15.66 -34.35 41.35
N ALA A 894 16.10 -33.97 40.15
CA ALA A 894 17.36 -33.23 39.96
C ALA A 894 17.33 -31.82 40.54
N ILE A 895 16.19 -31.12 40.47
CA ILE A 895 15.98 -29.83 41.12
C ILE A 895 16.06 -29.99 42.64
N ASP A 896 15.39 -31.00 43.20
CA ASP A 896 15.48 -31.32 44.63
C ASP A 896 16.92 -31.68 45.07
N ASP A 897 17.67 -32.36 44.20
CA ASP A 897 19.09 -32.65 44.42
C ASP A 897 19.95 -31.38 44.34
N ALA A 898 19.70 -30.49 43.39
CA ALA A 898 20.38 -29.21 43.26
C ALA A 898 20.18 -28.35 44.51
N ARG A 899 18.94 -28.19 44.99
CA ARG A 899 18.63 -27.47 46.25
C ARG A 899 19.41 -28.02 47.44
N ARG A 900 19.37 -29.34 47.63
CA ARG A 900 20.09 -30.01 48.73
C ARG A 900 21.60 -29.85 48.61
N THR A 901 22.13 -29.89 47.40
CA THR A 901 23.56 -29.75 47.09
C THR A 901 24.03 -28.32 47.37
N THR A 902 23.34 -27.31 46.83
CA THR A 902 23.59 -25.88 47.06
C THR A 902 23.62 -25.54 48.56
N ARG A 903 22.62 -26.01 49.33
CA ARG A 903 22.53 -25.77 50.79
C ARG A 903 23.73 -26.31 51.57
N ARG A 904 24.33 -27.39 51.09
CA ARG A 904 25.47 -28.07 51.75
C ARG A 904 26.81 -27.67 51.16
N ALA A 905 26.80 -26.94 50.04
CA ALA A 905 27.99 -26.65 49.27
C ALA A 905 28.92 -25.69 50.02
N SER A 906 30.22 -26.01 50.06
CA SER A 906 31.26 -25.02 50.40
C SER A 906 31.62 -24.17 49.17
N ILE A 907 32.37 -23.08 49.33
CA ILE A 907 32.89 -22.32 48.19
C ILE A 907 34.38 -22.63 48.09
N LEU A 908 34.83 -23.07 46.92
CA LEU A 908 36.21 -23.47 46.62
C LEU A 908 36.67 -22.76 45.36
N GLU A 909 37.83 -22.12 45.42
CA GLU A 909 38.48 -21.45 44.29
C GLU A 909 39.59 -22.34 43.73
N ILE A 910 39.69 -22.42 42.40
CA ILE A 910 40.82 -23.04 41.70
C ILE A 910 41.65 -21.92 41.09
N ASP A 911 42.85 -21.73 41.62
CA ASP A 911 43.85 -20.77 41.12
C ASP A 911 45.12 -21.46 40.60
N GLU A 912 45.18 -22.79 40.68
CA GLU A 912 46.28 -23.62 40.21
C GLU A 912 45.80 -25.01 39.76
N VAL A 913 46.59 -25.65 38.89
CA VAL A 913 46.38 -27.04 38.49
C VAL A 913 46.27 -27.93 39.74
N SER A 914 45.28 -28.80 39.79
CA SER A 914 45.00 -29.60 40.99
C SER A 914 44.60 -31.03 40.66
N PHE A 915 44.87 -31.96 41.57
CA PHE A 915 44.27 -33.29 41.53
C PHE A 915 42.95 -33.30 42.30
N GLU A 916 41.87 -33.78 41.69
CA GLU A 916 40.57 -34.03 42.32
C GLU A 916 40.20 -35.53 42.25
N PHE A 917 39.20 -35.94 43.02
CA PHE A 917 38.67 -37.31 43.00
C PHE A 917 37.21 -37.30 42.57
N ALA A 918 36.84 -38.22 41.69
CA ALA A 918 35.48 -38.40 41.21
C ALA A 918 35.10 -39.89 41.15
N GLU A 919 33.81 -40.20 41.15
CA GLU A 919 33.29 -41.55 40.97
C GLU A 919 33.02 -41.82 39.48
N ARG A 920 33.43 -43.00 39.00
CA ARG A 920 33.15 -43.52 37.64
C ARG A 920 32.93 -45.03 37.74
N ASP A 921 31.88 -45.54 37.11
CA ASP A 921 31.53 -46.98 37.08
C ASP A 921 31.45 -47.66 38.47
N GLY A 922 31.05 -46.93 39.51
CA GLY A 922 30.95 -47.43 40.88
C GLY A 922 32.29 -47.53 41.64
N GLY A 923 33.34 -46.85 41.15
CA GLY A 923 34.65 -46.74 41.79
C GLY A 923 35.24 -45.33 41.68
N TRP A 924 36.34 -45.06 42.38
CA TRP A 924 37.01 -43.76 42.44
C TRP A 924 38.12 -43.63 41.41
N ILE A 925 38.14 -42.50 40.70
CA ILE A 925 39.23 -42.08 39.83
C ILE A 925 39.86 -40.79 40.38
N TRP A 926 41.12 -40.56 40.04
CA TRP A 926 41.73 -39.24 40.16
C TRP A 926 41.61 -38.51 38.81
N ARG A 927 41.45 -37.19 38.86
CA ARG A 927 41.52 -36.29 37.70
C ARG A 927 42.50 -35.16 37.99
N LEU A 928 43.36 -34.85 37.04
CA LEU A 928 44.18 -33.65 37.03
C LEU A 928 43.40 -32.57 36.28
N ILE A 929 42.99 -31.53 36.98
CA ILE A 929 42.29 -30.38 36.41
C ILE A 929 43.23 -29.19 36.28
N ASP A 930 43.06 -28.38 35.24
CA ASP A 930 43.76 -27.10 35.11
C ASP A 930 43.10 -25.98 35.94
N GLU A 931 43.71 -24.80 35.87
CA GLU A 931 43.23 -23.55 36.50
C GLU A 931 41.85 -23.09 35.98
N ASN A 932 41.42 -23.60 34.82
CA ASN A 932 40.11 -23.35 34.22
C ASN A 932 39.09 -24.44 34.57
N GLY A 933 39.41 -25.34 35.50
CA GLY A 933 38.53 -26.43 35.94
C GLY A 933 38.33 -27.56 34.91
N SER A 934 39.12 -27.60 33.84
CA SER A 934 39.03 -28.61 32.79
C SER A 934 39.95 -29.81 33.08
N PRO A 935 39.47 -31.05 32.88
CA PRO A 935 40.32 -32.23 33.08
C PRO A 935 41.37 -32.33 31.98
N ILE A 936 42.63 -32.48 32.38
CA ILE A 936 43.79 -32.65 31.49
C ILE A 936 44.19 -34.13 31.43
N ALA A 937 44.09 -34.82 32.57
CA ALA A 937 44.44 -36.22 32.72
C ALA A 937 43.56 -36.89 33.77
N GLU A 938 43.37 -38.20 33.66
CA GLU A 938 42.58 -38.97 34.62
C GLU A 938 43.04 -40.43 34.75
N SER A 939 42.55 -41.15 35.76
CA SER A 939 42.76 -42.59 35.89
C SER A 939 42.22 -43.37 34.69
N VAL A 940 42.96 -44.38 34.25
CA VAL A 940 42.49 -45.31 33.21
C VAL A 940 41.40 -46.23 33.76
N GLU A 941 41.55 -46.71 35.00
CA GLU A 941 40.60 -47.60 35.66
C GLU A 941 40.04 -46.94 36.94
N ALA A 942 38.80 -47.31 37.29
CA ALA A 942 38.19 -46.89 38.55
C ALA A 942 38.60 -47.83 39.68
N HIS A 943 38.92 -47.26 40.85
CA HIS A 943 39.39 -48.00 42.02
C HIS A 943 38.28 -48.24 43.03
N GLU A 944 38.31 -49.36 43.75
CA GLU A 944 37.25 -49.67 44.73
C GLU A 944 37.15 -48.62 45.86
N THR A 945 38.27 -47.97 46.21
CA THR A 945 38.29 -46.94 47.26
C THR A 945 39.01 -45.66 46.83
N ARG A 946 38.56 -44.52 47.39
CA ARG A 946 39.22 -43.21 47.23
C ARG A 946 40.68 -43.22 47.70
N GLN A 947 41.04 -44.11 48.63
CA GLN A 947 42.42 -44.26 49.08
C GLN A 947 43.29 -44.90 47.99
N ASP A 948 42.78 -45.91 47.29
CA ASP A 948 43.52 -46.59 46.21
C ASP A 948 43.75 -45.63 45.02
N ALA A 949 42.72 -44.86 44.63
CA ALA A 949 42.86 -43.81 43.63
C ALA A 949 43.89 -42.74 44.03
N ARG A 950 43.98 -42.41 45.33
CA ARG A 950 44.98 -41.48 45.86
C ARG A 950 46.39 -42.06 45.81
N GLU A 951 46.57 -43.35 46.08
CA GLU A 951 47.86 -44.03 45.98
C GLU A 951 48.34 -44.07 44.52
N GLU A 952 47.47 -44.35 43.55
CA GLU A 952 47.78 -44.28 42.12
C GLU A 952 48.13 -42.85 41.67
N MET A 953 47.35 -41.85 42.09
CA MET A 953 47.64 -40.44 41.81
C MET A 953 49.02 -40.03 42.35
N LEU A 954 49.39 -40.46 43.56
CA LEU A 954 50.71 -40.18 44.13
C LEU A 954 51.84 -40.81 43.30
N VAL A 955 51.62 -42.02 42.76
CA VAL A 955 52.56 -42.66 41.83
C VAL A 955 52.72 -41.83 40.55
N VAL A 956 51.62 -41.34 39.98
CA VAL A 956 51.64 -40.47 38.80
C VAL A 956 52.36 -39.16 39.12
N LYS A 957 52.07 -38.54 40.27
CA LYS A 957 52.70 -37.30 40.71
C LYS A 957 54.20 -37.43 40.98
N GLU A 958 54.64 -38.57 41.50
CA GLU A 958 56.06 -38.81 41.83
C GLU A 958 56.88 -39.19 40.59
N HIS A 959 56.33 -40.01 39.68
CA HIS A 959 57.12 -40.66 38.64
C HIS A 959 56.82 -40.19 37.21
N ALA A 960 55.61 -39.70 36.91
CA ALA A 960 55.30 -39.24 35.55
C ALA A 960 56.14 -38.03 35.12
N PRO A 961 56.44 -37.03 35.98
CA PRO A 961 57.26 -35.88 35.60
C PRO A 961 58.64 -36.21 35.02
N GLU A 962 59.23 -37.35 35.39
CA GLU A 962 60.56 -37.78 34.93
C GLU A 962 60.49 -38.84 33.81
N GLY A 963 59.29 -39.26 33.40
CA GLY A 963 59.08 -40.37 32.48
C GLY A 963 59.38 -40.08 31.00
N GLU A 964 60.00 -41.01 30.27
CA GLU A 964 60.24 -40.83 28.84
C GLU A 964 58.95 -40.88 28.00
N THR A 965 58.91 -40.18 26.87
CA THR A 965 57.76 -40.19 25.94
C THR A 965 58.07 -41.10 24.75
N VAL A 966 57.23 -42.11 24.52
CA VAL A 966 57.35 -43.11 23.45
C VAL A 966 56.15 -43.01 22.52
N VAL A 967 56.38 -43.00 21.21
CA VAL A 967 55.30 -43.02 20.19
C VAL A 967 55.08 -44.46 19.74
N SER A 968 53.86 -44.96 19.83
CA SER A 968 53.44 -46.26 19.27
C SER A 968 52.50 -46.05 18.10
N TRP A 969 52.86 -46.62 16.95
CA TRP A 969 52.07 -46.65 15.73
C TRP A 969 51.17 -47.88 15.67
#